data_AF-U4KZP1-F1
#
_entry.id   AF-U4KZP1-F1
#
_cell.length_a   1.000
_cell.length_b   1.000
_cell.length_c   1.000
_cell.angle_alpha   90.00
_cell.angle_beta   90.00
_cell.angle_gamma   90.00
#
_symmetry.space_group_name_H-M   'P 1'
#
loop_
_entity.id
_entity.type
_entity.pdbx_description
1 polymer ?
#
loop_
_entity_poly.entity_id
_entity_poly.type
_entity_poly.pdbx_seq_one_letter_code
_entity_poly.pdbx_strand_id
1 'polypeptide(L)'
;MATLARAVNVPKSPGILRRHCFGILVPGALALRRPAPAVPVNPLPIQFVRDDPGIANCRRRNGCKRITANHGPCGCEPPASLTELGPNSQELGLAAKPLDYYYGHRDFLDHFFFVKSHIFKLGPNIRPYSTRALDQHRNQTSATSVSSFPRICASRKSAPLLPEPGVSAPNTPVSVPTCTRMPSEDFDGDENIRAQSPPKMEYSNTQEQQVQVQQVQQSYLPYYQPPRVSNLLQYTNRPQRSSTSYFARARMVSMAPGSVNRTSLHPHGVQPREHTEIEQELHDKAHIDYDRVAIIQHPSVAALYEDALVYETGTAITSSGALTAYSGEKTGRSPQDKRIVEEPGSKDEIWWGPVNKPMSPEVWRINRERAVDYLNTRNRIYVVDGFAGWDVRYRINVRVVCARAYHALFMRNMLIRPKPEELVHFEPHYTIYNAGSFPANRFTTGMTSSTSVALNFAEKEMVILGTEYAGEMKKGIFTVLFYEMPVKHNVLTLHSSANEGKNGDVTLFFGLSGTGKTTLSADPNRALIGDDEHCWTDTGVFNIEGGCYAKCVGLSAEKEPDIYNAIRFGSVLENVVFNPETREVDYDDVTLTENTRCAYPIEYIPNVKIPCISDHHPKNLILLTCDASGILPPVSKLTPETVSYHFISGYTSKMAGTEQGVSEPTATFSACFGQPFLALHPMRYAKMLAEKIQQHGADAWLINTGWTGQSQSTGGKRCPLKYTRAILDAIHSGELAQVEYENYPIFNLSIPKSCPGVPEAILNPRGVWKSSDEDYLESAKALAIKFQENFKKYQDGCTKEVIAAGPQI
;
A
#
# COMPACT_ATOMS: atom_id res chain seq x y z
N MET A 1 3.07 11.66 85.62
CA MET A 1 4.08 11.93 86.67
C MET A 1 4.72 10.59 87.05
N ALA A 2 6.02 10.45 87.30
CA ALA A 2 7.09 11.46 87.28
C ALA A 2 8.41 10.82 86.77
N THR A 3 9.27 11.41 85.93
CA THR A 3 9.14 12.19 84.66
C THR A 3 10.58 12.65 84.29
N LEU A 4 11.10 12.76 83.06
CA LEU A 4 11.05 12.06 81.75
C LEU A 4 12.41 12.47 81.09
N ALA A 5 13.17 11.69 80.31
CA ALA A 5 13.13 10.28 79.95
C ALA A 5 14.55 9.80 79.48
N ARG A 6 14.62 8.62 78.86
CA ARG A 6 15.79 7.95 78.22
C ARG A 6 15.65 8.01 76.68
N ALA A 7 16.63 7.75 75.80
CA ALA A 7 18.10 7.61 75.85
C ALA A 7 18.66 7.44 74.41
N VAL A 8 19.97 7.67 74.21
CA VAL A 8 20.93 6.93 73.31
C VAL A 8 20.56 6.62 71.84
N ASN A 9 21.45 6.59 70.84
CA ASN A 9 22.73 7.19 70.45
C ASN A 9 23.10 6.50 69.12
N VAL A 10 23.72 7.20 68.16
CA VAL A 10 24.16 6.62 66.86
C VAL A 10 25.64 6.20 66.94
N PRO A 11 26.12 5.24 66.13
CA PRO A 11 27.55 5.12 65.85
C PRO A 11 27.95 5.35 64.37
N LYS A 12 28.79 6.38 64.19
CA LYS A 12 30.03 6.41 63.36
C LYS A 12 29.96 6.59 61.83
N SER A 13 30.31 7.80 61.40
CA SER A 13 31.15 8.08 60.22
C SER A 13 32.62 7.63 60.44
N PRO A 14 33.49 7.58 59.41
CA PRO A 14 34.19 8.78 58.92
C PRO A 14 34.20 8.90 57.37
N GLY A 15 34.46 10.04 56.73
CA GLY A 15 34.84 11.37 57.23
C GLY A 15 36.24 11.81 56.77
N ILE A 16 36.30 12.65 55.72
CA ILE A 16 37.36 13.63 55.36
C ILE A 16 36.69 14.55 54.30
N LEU A 17 36.32 15.83 54.52
CA LEU A 17 37.10 17.07 54.77
C LEU A 17 38.01 17.45 53.57
N ARG A 18 37.96 18.64 52.92
CA ARG A 18 37.51 20.01 53.27
C ARG A 18 36.93 20.73 52.02
N ARG A 19 35.87 21.57 52.10
CA ARG A 19 35.83 23.04 52.37
C ARG A 19 36.66 23.92 51.39
N HIS A 20 36.23 25.11 50.93
CA HIS A 20 34.94 25.82 50.97
C HIS A 20 34.94 27.02 49.97
N CYS A 21 33.74 27.57 49.73
CA CYS A 21 33.35 28.92 49.26
C CYS A 21 34.33 30.06 49.66
N PHE A 22 34.43 31.25 49.04
CA PHE A 22 33.49 32.23 48.42
C PHE A 22 34.32 33.13 47.44
N GLY A 23 33.82 34.06 46.60
CA GLY A 23 32.46 34.48 46.22
C GLY A 23 32.45 35.90 45.59
N ILE A 24 31.49 36.16 44.69
CA ILE A 24 30.82 37.46 44.39
C ILE A 24 31.66 38.69 43.95
N LEU A 25 31.54 39.14 42.68
CA LEU A 25 31.11 40.50 42.27
C LEU A 25 30.97 40.67 40.73
N VAL A 26 30.10 41.58 40.32
CA VAL A 26 29.62 42.00 38.96
C VAL A 26 29.33 43.53 39.08
N PRO A 27 29.33 44.43 38.06
CA PRO A 27 29.42 44.31 36.58
C PRO A 27 30.50 45.22 35.91
N GLY A 28 30.55 45.26 34.56
CA GLY A 28 31.13 46.40 33.81
C GLY A 28 31.50 46.08 32.35
N ALA A 29 31.12 46.94 31.40
CA ALA A 29 31.42 46.76 29.97
C ALA A 29 32.43 47.81 29.45
N LEU A 30 33.33 47.43 28.52
CA LEU A 30 33.56 48.14 27.25
C LEU A 30 34.57 47.43 26.31
N ALA A 31 34.17 47.30 25.04
CA ALA A 31 34.91 47.41 23.77
C ALA A 31 36.43 47.10 23.61
N LEU A 32 36.70 46.33 22.52
CA LEU A 32 37.86 46.37 21.60
C LEU A 32 39.24 45.81 22.01
N ARG A 33 39.60 44.64 21.42
CA ARG A 33 40.75 44.51 20.48
C ARG A 33 40.68 43.20 19.65
N ARG A 34 41.40 43.19 18.52
CA ARG A 34 41.40 42.17 17.44
C ARG A 34 42.15 40.88 17.82
N PRO A 35 41.94 39.80 17.05
CA PRO A 35 43.04 39.00 16.51
C PRO A 35 43.14 39.11 14.97
N ALA A 36 44.33 38.81 14.43
CA ALA A 36 44.68 38.87 13.01
C ALA A 36 44.53 37.49 12.32
N PRO A 37 44.49 37.41 10.97
CA PRO A 37 44.06 36.20 10.25
C PRO A 37 45.20 35.23 9.93
N ALA A 38 44.85 33.96 9.74
CA ALA A 38 45.70 32.95 9.11
C ALA A 38 45.45 32.89 7.59
N VAL A 39 46.50 32.59 6.82
CA VAL A 39 46.60 32.67 5.35
C VAL A 39 46.43 31.27 4.73
N PRO A 40 45.91 31.13 3.49
CA PRO A 40 45.38 29.86 2.99
C PRO A 40 46.42 28.98 2.26
N VAL A 41 46.04 27.74 2.00
CA VAL A 41 46.76 26.80 1.11
C VAL A 41 45.81 26.34 0.01
N ASN A 42 46.27 26.38 -1.24
CA ASN A 42 45.56 25.86 -2.41
C ASN A 42 46.40 24.75 -3.09
N PRO A 43 45.79 23.87 -3.92
CA PRO A 43 46.31 22.53 -4.21
C PRO A 43 47.18 22.47 -5.48
N LEU A 44 47.82 21.32 -5.72
CA LEU A 44 48.20 20.75 -7.04
C LEU A 44 48.78 19.30 -6.86
N PRO A 45 49.07 18.49 -7.92
CA PRO A 45 48.31 17.27 -8.19
C PRO A 45 49.12 15.96 -8.10
N ILE A 46 48.47 14.81 -8.27
CA ILE A 46 49.15 13.51 -8.53
C ILE A 46 48.49 12.77 -9.70
N GLN A 47 49.30 12.44 -10.71
CA GLN A 47 49.01 11.46 -11.76
C GLN A 47 49.63 10.10 -11.41
N PHE A 48 49.12 9.04 -12.07
CA PHE A 48 49.69 7.69 -12.03
C PHE A 48 51.17 7.64 -12.44
N VAL A 49 51.93 6.70 -11.87
CA VAL A 49 52.57 5.58 -12.59
C VAL A 49 53.14 4.54 -11.60
N ARG A 50 53.33 3.31 -12.10
CA ARG A 50 53.89 2.13 -11.42
C ARG A 50 55.27 2.37 -10.81
N ASP A 51 55.62 1.57 -9.81
CA ASP A 51 56.89 0.81 -9.82
C ASP A 51 56.83 -0.41 -8.88
N ASP A 52 57.59 -1.44 -9.25
CA ASP A 52 57.78 -2.72 -8.55
C ASP A 52 59.28 -3.05 -8.60
N PRO A 53 59.92 -3.43 -7.47
CA PRO A 53 60.86 -4.55 -7.60
C PRO A 53 60.94 -5.47 -6.37
N GLY A 54 60.63 -6.75 -6.57
CA GLY A 54 61.73 -7.69 -6.86
C GLY A 54 62.29 -8.61 -5.75
N ILE A 55 61.93 -9.90 -5.87
CA ILE A 55 62.81 -11.09 -5.72
C ILE A 55 63.22 -11.58 -4.31
N ALA A 56 62.71 -12.77 -3.93
CA ALA A 56 63.52 -13.83 -3.31
C ALA A 56 62.97 -15.26 -3.61
N ASN A 57 63.85 -16.09 -4.19
CA ASN A 57 63.83 -17.55 -4.39
C ASN A 57 63.39 -18.41 -3.17
N CYS A 58 63.05 -19.72 -3.24
CA CYS A 58 62.76 -20.70 -4.31
C CYS A 58 62.49 -22.09 -3.66
N ARG A 59 61.57 -22.92 -4.19
CA ARG A 59 61.73 -24.40 -4.26
C ARG A 59 60.70 -25.07 -5.18
N ARG A 60 61.16 -26.05 -5.97
CA ARG A 60 60.40 -26.78 -7.01
C ARG A 60 59.78 -28.08 -6.47
N ARG A 61 58.71 -28.57 -7.13
CA ARG A 61 58.67 -29.93 -7.71
C ARG A 61 57.61 -30.07 -8.80
N ASN A 62 57.81 -31.04 -9.70
CA ASN A 62 57.15 -31.15 -11.01
C ASN A 62 55.95 -32.11 -11.00
N GLY A 63 55.06 -31.97 -11.99
CA GLY A 63 54.08 -33.01 -12.38
C GLY A 63 53.26 -32.59 -13.60
N CYS A 64 53.57 -33.14 -14.79
CA CYS A 64 52.90 -32.81 -16.05
C CYS A 64 52.63 -34.08 -16.87
N LYS A 65 51.44 -34.22 -17.48
CA LYS A 65 51.25 -34.79 -18.82
C LYS A 65 49.82 -34.60 -19.37
N ARG A 66 49.75 -34.33 -20.69
CA ARG A 66 48.55 -34.30 -21.57
C ARG A 66 48.38 -35.64 -22.31
N ILE A 67 47.16 -35.93 -22.79
CA ILE A 67 46.77 -36.66 -24.05
C ILE A 67 45.29 -36.22 -24.33
N THR A 68 44.93 -35.33 -25.28
CA THR A 68 44.56 -35.47 -26.73
C THR A 68 43.42 -36.46 -27.06
N ALA A 69 42.52 -36.31 -28.06
CA ALA A 69 42.03 -35.20 -28.94
C ALA A 69 40.89 -35.73 -29.87
N ASN A 70 40.22 -34.84 -30.64
CA ASN A 70 39.33 -35.09 -31.83
C ASN A 70 37.89 -35.65 -31.58
N HIS A 71 36.82 -35.33 -32.34
CA HIS A 71 36.62 -34.57 -33.61
C HIS A 71 35.33 -33.66 -33.58
N GLY A 72 35.23 -32.68 -34.49
CA GLY A 72 33.99 -31.93 -34.84
C GLY A 72 33.16 -32.62 -35.96
N PRO A 73 32.28 -31.95 -36.75
CA PRO A 73 32.28 -30.52 -37.15
C PRO A 73 30.94 -29.75 -36.94
N CYS A 74 30.95 -28.46 -36.56
CA CYS A 74 30.81 -27.23 -37.40
C CYS A 74 29.38 -26.82 -37.83
N GLY A 75 29.01 -25.54 -37.59
CA GLY A 75 27.76 -24.93 -38.05
C GLY A 75 27.51 -23.51 -37.48
N CYS A 76 28.34 -22.53 -37.85
CA CYS A 76 28.10 -21.11 -37.55
C CYS A 76 28.50 -20.25 -38.77
N GLU A 77 27.63 -19.34 -39.21
CA GLU A 77 27.93 -18.31 -40.22
C GLU A 77 27.97 -16.89 -39.59
N PRO A 78 28.86 -15.99 -40.05
CA PRO A 78 29.03 -14.64 -39.52
C PRO A 78 28.34 -13.55 -40.37
N PRO A 79 28.23 -12.29 -39.89
CA PRO A 79 27.77 -11.17 -40.69
C PRO A 79 28.86 -10.61 -41.62
N ALA A 80 28.43 -10.14 -42.80
CA ALA A 80 29.19 -9.36 -43.77
C ALA A 80 28.60 -7.93 -43.86
N SER A 81 29.25 -6.88 -44.37
CA SER A 81 30.67 -6.57 -44.63
C SER A 81 30.76 -5.07 -44.98
N LEU A 82 31.91 -4.42 -44.74
CA LEU A 82 32.16 -3.03 -45.17
C LEU A 82 32.45 -2.92 -46.68
N THR A 83 32.08 -1.77 -47.27
CA THR A 83 32.76 -1.19 -48.45
C THR A 83 32.88 0.31 -48.29
N GLU A 84 34.10 0.82 -48.44
CA GLU A 84 34.45 2.25 -48.42
C GLU A 84 34.20 2.92 -49.78
N LEU A 85 34.11 4.26 -49.79
CA LEU A 85 34.78 5.13 -50.77
C LEU A 85 34.81 6.57 -50.22
N GLY A 86 35.95 7.26 -50.38
CA GLY A 86 36.25 8.52 -49.69
C GLY A 86 35.93 9.82 -50.47
N PRO A 87 36.80 10.84 -50.40
CA PRO A 87 36.47 12.05 -49.63
C PRO A 87 36.33 13.32 -50.48
N ASN A 88 35.82 14.41 -49.88
CA ASN A 88 36.14 15.76 -50.31
C ASN A 88 36.13 16.77 -49.15
N SER A 89 37.02 17.76 -49.24
CA SER A 89 37.44 18.67 -48.18
C SER A 89 36.98 20.13 -48.39
N GLN A 90 36.78 20.85 -47.28
CA GLN A 90 37.00 22.30 -47.03
C GLN A 90 36.29 22.61 -45.68
N GLU A 91 36.95 22.71 -44.52
CA GLU A 91 38.04 23.59 -44.04
C GLU A 91 37.59 25.04 -43.71
N LEU A 92 38.22 25.62 -42.67
CA LEU A 92 37.98 26.92 -42.01
C LEU A 92 36.80 26.95 -40.99
N GLY A 93 36.96 27.40 -39.74
CA GLY A 93 38.19 27.77 -39.03
C GLY A 93 37.93 28.45 -37.69
N LEU A 94 38.71 28.08 -36.66
CA LEU A 94 39.12 28.86 -35.47
C LEU A 94 38.18 29.95 -34.90
N ALA A 95 37.71 29.77 -33.67
CA ALA A 95 38.32 30.39 -32.47
C ALA A 95 37.39 30.34 -31.25
N ALA A 96 37.95 30.17 -30.05
CA ALA A 96 37.25 30.30 -28.77
C ALA A 96 38.02 31.24 -27.83
N LYS A 97 37.30 31.81 -26.84
CA LYS A 97 37.74 32.68 -25.73
C LYS A 97 37.70 34.22 -26.00
N PRO A 98 37.63 35.09 -24.97
CA PRO A 98 36.58 35.16 -23.92
C PRO A 98 36.24 36.63 -23.49
N LEU A 99 35.58 36.80 -22.32
CA LEU A 99 35.53 37.97 -21.42
C LEU A 99 34.47 39.10 -21.65
N ASP A 100 33.65 39.26 -20.60
CA ASP A 100 33.44 40.48 -19.79
C ASP A 100 32.44 41.63 -20.10
N TYR A 101 31.65 41.89 -19.04
CA TYR A 101 31.08 43.16 -18.54
C TYR A 101 30.13 44.00 -19.40
N TYR A 102 28.97 44.41 -18.82
CA TYR A 102 28.86 45.74 -18.20
C TYR A 102 27.62 45.90 -17.29
N TYR A 103 27.78 46.68 -16.22
CA TYR A 103 26.72 47.17 -15.32
C TYR A 103 26.34 48.61 -15.73
N GLY A 104 25.07 49.04 -15.61
CA GLY A 104 24.79 50.48 -15.52
C GLY A 104 23.38 50.98 -15.83
N HIS A 105 22.70 51.47 -14.77
CA HIS A 105 21.95 52.75 -14.70
C HIS A 105 20.77 53.04 -15.68
N ARG A 106 19.69 53.76 -15.30
CA ARG A 106 19.09 54.12 -13.99
C ARG A 106 17.69 54.75 -14.27
N ASP A 107 16.92 54.95 -13.20
CA ASP A 107 15.85 55.96 -13.03
C ASP A 107 14.62 55.97 -13.96
N PHE A 108 13.44 55.75 -13.37
CA PHE A 108 12.48 56.85 -13.19
C PHE A 108 11.57 56.57 -11.98
N LEU A 109 11.48 57.54 -11.07
CA LEU A 109 10.59 57.56 -9.91
C LEU A 109 9.50 58.62 -10.11
N ASP A 110 8.41 58.45 -9.34
CA ASP A 110 7.38 59.44 -9.02
C ASP A 110 6.57 60.10 -10.14
N HIS A 111 5.26 59.80 -10.15
CA HIS A 111 4.24 60.86 -10.21
C HIS A 111 3.10 60.61 -9.21
N PHE A 112 2.67 61.69 -8.57
CA PHE A 112 1.90 61.74 -7.33
C PHE A 112 0.40 62.11 -7.57
N PHE A 113 -0.51 61.42 -6.89
CA PHE A 113 -1.71 61.93 -6.19
C PHE A 113 -2.84 62.76 -6.89
N PHE A 114 -3.95 62.87 -6.14
CA PHE A 114 -5.23 63.62 -6.35
C PHE A 114 -6.23 63.01 -7.37
N VAL A 115 -7.55 63.01 -7.16
CA VAL A 115 -8.44 63.74 -6.20
C VAL A 115 -9.40 62.81 -5.42
N LYS A 116 -9.89 63.28 -4.26
CA LYS A 116 -10.80 62.61 -3.31
C LYS A 116 -12.29 62.56 -3.70
N SER A 117 -13.00 61.69 -2.98
CA SER A 117 -14.33 61.86 -2.34
C SER A 117 -15.61 61.86 -3.19
N HIS A 118 -16.54 60.99 -2.79
CA HIS A 118 -17.74 61.42 -2.04
C HIS A 118 -17.91 60.55 -0.77
N ILE A 119 -18.38 61.14 0.32
CA ILE A 119 -18.59 60.50 1.63
C ILE A 119 -20.10 60.53 1.93
N PHE A 120 -20.66 59.43 2.43
CA PHE A 120 -21.67 59.52 3.47
C PHE A 120 -21.50 58.40 4.51
N LYS A 121 -21.81 58.71 5.77
CA LYS A 121 -21.52 57.91 6.96
C LYS A 121 -22.61 56.88 7.23
N LEU A 122 -22.26 55.80 7.92
CA LEU A 122 -22.80 55.47 9.26
C LEU A 122 -21.84 54.51 10.00
N GLY A 123 -21.87 54.53 11.34
CA GLY A 123 -20.75 54.14 12.21
C GLY A 123 -20.66 52.67 12.65
N PRO A 124 -19.58 52.31 13.37
CA PRO A 124 -19.16 50.91 13.60
C PRO A 124 -19.52 50.36 14.99
N ASN A 125 -19.42 49.04 15.15
CA ASN A 125 -19.16 48.42 16.46
C ASN A 125 -18.61 46.98 16.35
N ILE A 126 -18.09 46.46 17.47
CA ILE A 126 -17.64 45.09 17.78
C ILE A 126 -16.17 44.72 17.46
N ARG A 127 -15.35 44.74 18.51
CA ARG A 127 -14.18 43.88 18.87
C ARG A 127 -13.54 44.43 20.17
N PRO A 128 -12.59 43.76 20.89
CA PRO A 128 -12.03 42.39 20.74
C PRO A 128 -11.70 41.65 22.09
N TYR A 129 -11.11 40.43 21.99
CA TYR A 129 -10.27 39.70 23.01
C TYR A 129 -10.88 39.40 24.42
N SER A 130 -10.24 38.69 25.35
CA SER A 130 -9.72 37.30 25.32
C SER A 130 -9.46 36.75 26.74
N THR A 131 -9.20 35.44 26.85
CA THR A 131 -8.36 34.75 27.86
C THR A 131 -8.71 34.72 29.37
N ARG A 132 -8.66 33.48 29.88
CA ARG A 132 -8.08 33.01 31.18
C ARG A 132 -8.88 33.08 32.50
N ALA A 133 -9.01 31.88 33.08
CA ALA A 133 -8.58 31.48 34.43
C ALA A 133 -9.59 31.43 35.61
N LEU A 134 -9.66 30.22 36.17
CA LEU A 134 -9.61 29.85 37.60
C LEU A 134 -10.75 30.27 38.57
N ASP A 135 -11.52 29.23 38.91
CA ASP A 135 -11.57 28.62 40.27
C ASP A 135 -12.67 29.06 41.28
N GLN A 136 -13.02 28.11 42.16
CA GLN A 136 -13.90 28.21 43.35
C GLN A 136 -15.41 28.43 43.06
N HIS A 137 -16.38 27.66 43.57
CA HIS A 137 -16.49 27.10 44.92
C HIS A 137 -17.70 26.11 45.08
N ARG A 138 -17.62 25.22 46.09
CA ARG A 138 -18.71 24.62 46.91
C ARG A 138 -19.69 23.56 46.34
N ASN A 139 -19.45 22.32 46.79
CA ASN A 139 -20.33 21.49 47.64
C ASN A 139 -21.84 21.78 47.67
N GLN A 140 -22.68 20.78 47.36
CA GLN A 140 -23.50 20.03 48.35
C GLN A 140 -24.34 18.89 47.73
N THR A 141 -24.38 17.75 48.43
CA THR A 141 -25.53 16.87 48.80
C THR A 141 -26.93 17.20 48.21
N SER A 142 -27.86 16.26 47.95
CA SER A 142 -27.97 14.81 48.26
C SER A 142 -29.22 14.15 47.63
N ALA A 143 -29.15 12.82 47.40
CA ALA A 143 -30.19 11.78 47.63
C ALA A 143 -31.68 11.90 47.19
N THR A 144 -32.11 10.88 46.42
CA THR A 144 -33.33 10.02 46.56
C THR A 144 -34.75 10.38 46.06
N SER A 145 -35.38 9.34 45.48
CA SER A 145 -36.84 8.98 45.48
C SER A 145 -37.75 9.53 44.35
N VAL A 146 -38.85 8.90 43.87
CA VAL A 146 -39.31 7.48 43.72
C VAL A 146 -40.63 7.43 42.87
N SER A 147 -40.97 6.27 42.27
CA SER A 147 -42.30 5.88 41.70
C SER A 147 -42.68 6.44 40.30
N SER A 148 -43.66 5.89 39.54
CA SER A 148 -44.59 4.75 39.76
C SER A 148 -45.06 4.08 38.43
N PHE A 149 -45.60 2.85 38.54
CA PHE A 149 -46.26 2.05 37.46
C PHE A 149 -47.78 2.37 37.32
N PRO A 150 -48.45 1.87 36.24
CA PRO A 150 -49.46 0.82 36.46
C PRO A 150 -49.45 -0.36 35.45
N ARG A 151 -50.27 -1.40 35.73
CA ARG A 151 -50.32 -2.73 35.06
C ARG A 151 -51.61 -2.94 34.22
N ILE A 152 -51.70 -4.04 33.44
CA ILE A 152 -52.65 -5.19 33.63
C ILE A 152 -52.59 -6.25 32.49
N CYS A 153 -52.49 -7.55 32.89
CA CYS A 153 -52.95 -8.86 32.33
C CYS A 153 -53.32 -9.11 30.83
N ALA A 154 -53.29 -10.35 30.27
CA ALA A 154 -52.71 -11.66 30.64
C ALA A 154 -52.95 -12.73 29.51
N SER A 155 -52.18 -13.84 29.49
CA SER A 155 -52.69 -15.25 29.39
C SER A 155 -51.53 -16.29 29.27
N ARG A 156 -51.85 -17.60 29.29
CA ARG A 156 -50.94 -18.74 29.65
C ARG A 156 -50.69 -19.75 28.50
N LYS A 157 -49.56 -20.47 28.57
CA LYS A 157 -49.39 -21.96 28.48
C LYS A 157 -47.87 -22.29 28.45
N SER A 158 -47.25 -22.79 29.52
CA SER A 158 -47.24 -24.18 30.08
C SER A 158 -46.20 -25.12 29.43
N ALA A 159 -45.18 -25.53 30.20
CA ALA A 159 -44.19 -26.57 29.88
C ALA A 159 -44.56 -27.93 30.50
N PRO A 160 -43.80 -28.99 30.19
CA PRO A 160 -43.28 -29.93 31.21
C PRO A 160 -41.74 -30.11 31.04
N LEU A 161 -40.90 -29.95 32.06
CA LEU A 161 -40.63 -30.79 33.25
C LEU A 161 -39.71 -32.01 32.99
N LEU A 162 -38.58 -32.02 33.73
CA LEU A 162 -37.55 -33.07 33.82
C LEU A 162 -38.04 -34.27 34.67
N PRO A 163 -37.33 -35.43 34.70
CA PRO A 163 -36.22 -35.61 35.66
C PRO A 163 -35.04 -36.52 35.22
N GLU A 164 -33.89 -36.31 35.86
CA GLU A 164 -32.79 -37.29 36.09
C GLU A 164 -32.91 -37.89 37.53
N PRO A 165 -32.05 -38.80 38.05
CA PRO A 165 -30.88 -39.52 37.49
C PRO A 165 -30.89 -41.07 37.72
N GLY A 166 -29.84 -41.79 37.30
CA GLY A 166 -29.64 -43.22 37.60
C GLY A 166 -28.17 -43.70 37.54
N VAL A 167 -27.70 -44.35 38.61
CA VAL A 167 -26.29 -44.72 38.87
C VAL A 167 -25.92 -46.12 38.33
N SER A 168 -24.73 -46.32 37.74
CA SER A 168 -23.75 -47.39 38.11
C SER A 168 -22.59 -47.60 37.11
N ALA A 169 -21.43 -47.97 37.67
CA ALA A 169 -20.31 -48.70 37.04
C ALA A 169 -20.10 -50.01 37.86
N PRO A 170 -19.12 -50.91 37.63
CA PRO A 170 -18.08 -50.98 36.58
C PRO A 170 -17.91 -52.39 35.91
N ASN A 171 -17.03 -52.52 34.90
CA ASN A 171 -15.95 -53.55 34.78
C ASN A 171 -15.40 -53.75 33.34
N THR A 172 -14.19 -54.32 33.27
CA THR A 172 -13.27 -54.50 32.11
C THR A 172 -13.35 -55.93 31.50
N PRO A 173 -12.39 -56.39 30.66
CA PRO A 173 -12.05 -56.04 29.27
C PRO A 173 -12.20 -57.28 28.32
N VAL A 174 -11.65 -57.28 27.07
CA VAL A 174 -10.90 -58.42 26.42
C VAL A 174 -10.57 -58.24 24.91
N SER A 175 -9.28 -58.47 24.60
CA SER A 175 -8.52 -58.91 23.39
C SER A 175 -8.84 -58.68 21.89
N VAL A 176 -7.72 -58.34 21.20
CA VAL A 176 -7.20 -58.60 19.83
C VAL A 176 -7.59 -59.93 19.11
N PRO A 177 -7.46 -60.00 17.75
CA PRO A 177 -6.26 -60.58 17.08
C PRO A 177 -5.74 -59.74 15.86
N THR A 178 -4.44 -59.56 15.56
CA THR A 178 -3.40 -60.45 14.94
C THR A 178 -3.81 -61.13 13.61
N CYS A 179 -2.98 -61.30 12.55
CA CYS A 179 -1.64 -60.79 12.14
C CYS A 179 -1.39 -61.23 10.65
N THR A 180 -0.17 -61.04 10.10
CA THR A 180 0.43 -61.63 8.84
C THR A 180 -0.03 -61.07 7.48
N ARG A 181 0.74 -61.20 6.37
CA ARG A 181 2.20 -61.03 6.07
C ARG A 181 2.37 -61.06 4.52
N MET A 182 3.37 -60.34 3.99
CA MET A 182 4.07 -60.40 2.68
C MET A 182 4.00 -61.71 1.83
N PRO A 183 4.22 -61.70 0.49
CA PRO A 183 5.39 -61.07 -0.16
C PRO A 183 5.26 -60.46 -1.58
N SER A 184 6.43 -60.03 -2.07
CA SER A 184 6.85 -59.45 -3.36
C SER A 184 6.86 -60.40 -4.55
N GLU A 185 6.91 -59.85 -5.78
CA GLU A 185 7.84 -60.29 -6.85
C GLU A 185 8.02 -59.21 -7.93
N ASP A 186 9.17 -59.25 -8.63
CA ASP A 186 9.66 -58.26 -9.61
C ASP A 186 9.10 -58.46 -11.03
N PHE A 187 9.33 -57.50 -11.95
CA PHE A 187 9.92 -57.78 -13.29
C PHE A 187 10.30 -56.50 -14.07
N ASP A 188 11.41 -56.59 -14.82
CA ASP A 188 11.93 -55.56 -15.75
C ASP A 188 11.07 -55.37 -17.02
N GLY A 189 11.25 -54.25 -17.73
CA GLY A 189 10.73 -54.07 -19.10
C GLY A 189 10.90 -52.66 -19.68
N ASP A 190 11.94 -52.46 -20.48
CA ASP A 190 12.25 -51.21 -21.19
C ASP A 190 11.46 -51.05 -22.51
N GLU A 191 11.66 -49.91 -23.21
CA GLU A 191 11.34 -49.65 -24.63
C GLU A 191 9.96 -49.07 -25.09
N ASN A 192 9.98 -47.75 -25.32
CA ASN A 192 9.75 -47.07 -26.62
C ASN A 192 8.33 -46.76 -27.22
N ILE A 193 8.26 -45.52 -27.77
CA ILE A 193 7.41 -44.98 -28.87
C ILE A 193 6.20 -44.04 -28.56
N ARG A 194 6.46 -42.75 -28.84
CA ARG A 194 5.61 -41.68 -29.45
C ARG A 194 4.16 -41.43 -28.99
N ALA A 195 4.02 -40.30 -28.29
CA ALA A 195 3.13 -39.17 -28.59
C ALA A 195 1.98 -39.35 -29.62
N GLN A 196 0.74 -39.15 -29.15
CA GLN A 196 -0.38 -38.63 -29.94
C GLN A 196 -1.15 -37.57 -29.14
N SER A 197 -1.70 -36.57 -29.83
CA SER A 197 -2.40 -35.41 -29.26
C SER A 197 -3.86 -35.73 -28.87
N PRO A 198 -4.43 -35.08 -27.84
CA PRO A 198 -5.86 -35.20 -27.54
C PRO A 198 -6.74 -34.43 -28.54
N PRO A 199 -7.98 -34.90 -28.83
CA PRO A 199 -8.84 -34.34 -29.86
C PRO A 199 -9.66 -33.11 -29.40
N LYS A 200 -10.10 -32.32 -30.39
CA LYS A 200 -11.08 -31.23 -30.22
C LYS A 200 -12.48 -31.80 -29.94
N MET A 201 -13.25 -31.16 -29.07
CA MET A 201 -14.71 -31.37 -28.99
C MET A 201 -15.46 -30.25 -29.72
N GLU A 202 -16.33 -30.65 -30.63
CA GLU A 202 -17.36 -29.79 -31.23
C GLU A 202 -18.63 -29.83 -30.36
N TYR A 203 -19.32 -28.69 -30.21
CA TYR A 203 -20.65 -28.64 -29.62
C TYR A 203 -21.72 -28.50 -30.71
N SER A 204 -22.73 -29.36 -30.65
CA SER A 204 -23.81 -29.45 -31.64
C SER A 204 -25.08 -28.71 -31.18
N ASN A 205 -25.75 -28.07 -32.15
CA ASN A 205 -27.06 -27.45 -31.99
C ASN A 205 -28.20 -28.48 -32.05
N THR A 206 -29.22 -28.32 -31.21
CA THR A 206 -30.62 -28.76 -31.41
C THR A 206 -31.51 -27.85 -30.54
N GLN A 207 -32.25 -26.89 -31.11
CA GLN A 207 -33.59 -26.98 -31.71
C GLN A 207 -34.79 -27.02 -30.74
N GLU A 208 -35.51 -25.89 -30.77
CA GLU A 208 -36.91 -25.55 -30.47
C GLU A 208 -37.94 -26.64 -30.11
N GLN A 209 -38.84 -26.28 -29.19
CA GLN A 209 -40.29 -26.59 -29.27
C GLN A 209 -41.14 -25.48 -28.60
N GLN A 210 -42.33 -25.22 -29.14
CA GLN A 210 -43.28 -24.15 -28.73
C GLN A 210 -44.52 -24.70 -27.99
N VAL A 211 -45.51 -23.81 -27.71
CA VAL A 211 -46.95 -24.06 -27.36
C VAL A 211 -47.23 -24.17 -25.84
N GLN A 212 -48.19 -23.48 -25.18
CA GLN A 212 -49.25 -22.52 -25.61
C GLN A 212 -49.64 -21.50 -24.51
N VAL A 213 -50.59 -20.60 -24.84
CA VAL A 213 -51.12 -19.47 -24.05
C VAL A 213 -52.35 -19.85 -23.19
N GLN A 214 -52.54 -19.18 -22.04
CA GLN A 214 -53.88 -18.98 -21.44
C GLN A 214 -54.04 -17.58 -20.82
N GLN A 215 -55.25 -17.00 -20.92
CA GLN A 215 -55.61 -15.64 -20.45
C GLN A 215 -56.50 -15.70 -19.19
N VAL A 216 -56.37 -14.72 -18.28
CA VAL A 216 -57.45 -14.24 -17.38
C VAL A 216 -57.32 -12.70 -17.19
N GLN A 217 -58.42 -12.02 -16.85
CA GLN A 217 -58.64 -10.57 -17.08
C GLN A 217 -58.43 -9.62 -15.88
N GLN A 218 -58.02 -8.39 -16.21
CA GLN A 218 -58.45 -7.05 -15.71
C GLN A 218 -58.79 -6.76 -14.22
N SER A 219 -58.20 -5.66 -13.69
CA SER A 219 -58.98 -4.57 -13.02
C SER A 219 -58.23 -3.22 -12.87
N TYR A 220 -58.72 -2.19 -13.59
CA TYR A 220 -58.81 -0.73 -13.31
C TYR A 220 -57.66 0.15 -12.74
N LEU A 221 -57.13 1.01 -13.65
CA LEU A 221 -56.84 2.48 -13.67
C LEU A 221 -57.13 3.41 -12.45
N PRO A 222 -56.59 4.68 -12.36
CA PRO A 222 -56.11 5.52 -13.48
C PRO A 222 -54.79 6.32 -13.36
N TYR A 223 -54.30 6.76 -14.52
CA TYR A 223 -53.22 7.74 -14.75
C TYR A 223 -53.76 9.18 -14.89
N TYR A 224 -52.90 10.18 -14.67
CA TYR A 224 -53.19 11.62 -14.83
C TYR A 224 -52.58 12.18 -16.14
N GLN A 225 -53.27 13.12 -16.81
CA GLN A 225 -52.75 13.84 -18.00
C GLN A 225 -52.70 15.36 -17.77
N PRO A 226 -51.75 16.09 -18.39
CA PRO A 226 -51.85 17.53 -18.64
C PRO A 226 -52.43 17.84 -20.05
N PRO A 227 -53.08 19.01 -20.26
CA PRO A 227 -53.95 19.24 -21.42
C PRO A 227 -53.26 19.84 -22.65
N ARG A 228 -53.88 19.64 -23.82
CA ARG A 228 -53.64 20.43 -25.05
C ARG A 228 -54.58 21.64 -25.10
N VAL A 229 -54.10 22.75 -25.64
CA VAL A 229 -54.92 23.82 -26.23
C VAL A 229 -54.62 23.86 -27.73
N SER A 230 -55.63 24.17 -28.55
CA SER A 230 -55.57 24.11 -30.02
C SER A 230 -56.22 25.37 -30.63
N ASN A 231 -56.19 25.46 -31.97
CA ASN A 231 -56.88 26.43 -32.84
C ASN A 231 -56.16 27.78 -33.01
N LEU A 232 -56.15 28.43 -34.20
CA LEU A 232 -56.56 28.04 -35.57
C LEU A 232 -55.99 29.08 -36.56
N LEU A 233 -55.68 28.71 -37.81
CA LEU A 233 -56.06 29.44 -39.04
C LEU A 233 -55.58 28.67 -40.30
N GLN A 234 -56.17 28.97 -41.46
CA GLN A 234 -56.31 28.03 -42.59
C GLN A 234 -55.99 28.63 -43.98
N TYR A 235 -55.77 27.74 -44.97
CA TYR A 235 -55.98 27.89 -46.44
C TYR A 235 -55.11 28.94 -47.18
N THR A 236 -54.60 28.74 -48.42
CA THR A 236 -55.14 28.12 -49.66
C THR A 236 -54.04 27.53 -50.60
N ASN A 237 -54.41 27.02 -51.79
CA ASN A 237 -53.61 26.17 -52.72
C ASN A 237 -53.12 26.86 -54.03
N ARG A 238 -51.88 26.52 -54.48
CA ARG A 238 -51.40 26.23 -55.89
C ARG A 238 -51.62 27.28 -57.03
N PRO A 239 -51.05 27.15 -58.27
CA PRO A 239 -50.18 26.11 -58.89
C PRO A 239 -48.89 26.62 -59.61
N GLN A 240 -48.20 25.71 -60.31
CA GLN A 240 -46.93 25.86 -61.06
C GLN A 240 -46.98 26.74 -62.34
N ARG A 241 -45.81 27.19 -62.81
CA ARG A 241 -45.47 27.31 -64.26
C ARG A 241 -43.98 27.05 -64.52
N SER A 242 -43.67 26.58 -65.73
CA SER A 242 -42.36 26.08 -66.18
C SER A 242 -41.71 26.96 -67.24
N SER A 243 -40.37 27.02 -67.27
CA SER A 243 -39.61 27.23 -68.52
C SER A 243 -38.16 26.76 -68.42
N THR A 244 -37.72 26.05 -69.47
CA THR A 244 -36.34 25.69 -69.86
C THR A 244 -35.49 26.95 -70.13
N SER A 245 -34.14 26.98 -70.24
CA SER A 245 -33.12 25.96 -70.59
C SER A 245 -31.67 26.51 -70.45
N TYR A 246 -30.68 25.63 -70.68
CA TYR A 246 -29.26 25.86 -71.04
C TYR A 246 -28.17 26.08 -69.97
N PHE A 247 -27.50 24.95 -69.69
CA PHE A 247 -26.09 24.74 -69.35
C PHE A 247 -25.13 25.94 -69.20
N ALA A 248 -24.50 26.01 -68.03
CA ALA A 248 -23.09 26.39 -67.88
C ALA A 248 -22.37 25.37 -66.99
N ARG A 249 -21.19 24.89 -67.41
CA ARG A 249 -20.35 23.96 -66.61
C ARG A 249 -19.80 24.66 -65.37
N ALA A 250 -20.32 24.34 -64.19
CA ALA A 250 -19.62 24.63 -62.94
C ALA A 250 -18.58 23.53 -62.66
N ARG A 251 -17.30 23.91 -62.48
CA ARG A 251 -16.30 23.02 -61.90
C ARG A 251 -16.73 22.64 -60.48
N MET A 252 -16.66 21.36 -60.11
CA MET A 252 -16.57 21.01 -58.69
C MET A 252 -15.28 21.60 -58.14
N VAL A 253 -15.39 22.70 -57.41
CA VAL A 253 -14.30 23.17 -56.54
C VAL A 253 -14.36 22.30 -55.30
N SER A 254 -13.31 21.50 -55.08
CA SER A 254 -13.06 20.84 -53.81
C SER A 254 -13.11 21.89 -52.70
N MET A 255 -14.13 21.88 -51.85
CA MET A 255 -14.17 22.73 -50.67
C MET A 255 -13.12 22.20 -49.69
N ALA A 256 -11.96 22.86 -49.64
CA ALA A 256 -11.00 22.66 -48.58
C ALA A 256 -11.69 22.92 -47.22
N PRO A 257 -11.33 22.19 -46.14
CA PRO A 257 -11.92 22.43 -44.84
C PRO A 257 -11.64 23.87 -44.40
N GLY A 258 -12.71 24.67 -44.32
CA GLY A 258 -12.60 26.09 -43.98
C GLY A 258 -12.24 26.24 -42.51
N SER A 259 -11.06 26.82 -42.23
CA SER A 259 -10.65 27.13 -40.86
C SER A 259 -11.66 28.07 -40.20
N VAL A 260 -12.34 27.56 -39.18
CA VAL A 260 -13.27 28.34 -38.35
C VAL A 260 -12.47 29.27 -37.42
N ASN A 261 -13.13 30.27 -36.82
CA ASN A 261 -12.52 31.19 -35.86
C ASN A 261 -11.29 31.95 -36.37
N ARG A 262 -11.43 32.64 -37.52
CA ARG A 262 -10.49 33.69 -37.92
C ARG A 262 -10.69 34.94 -37.07
N THR A 263 -9.68 35.29 -36.28
CA THR A 263 -9.64 36.51 -35.45
C THR A 263 -8.36 37.30 -35.75
N SER A 264 -8.22 38.51 -35.21
CA SER A 264 -6.96 39.26 -35.28
C SER A 264 -5.79 38.55 -34.58
N LEU A 265 -6.07 37.65 -33.63
CA LEU A 265 -5.08 36.79 -32.96
C LEU A 265 -4.77 35.51 -33.76
N HIS A 266 -5.71 35.03 -34.58
CA HIS A 266 -5.55 33.85 -35.43
C HIS A 266 -5.94 34.17 -36.89
N PRO A 267 -5.10 34.90 -37.64
CA PRO A 267 -5.41 35.38 -38.99
C PRO A 267 -5.61 34.24 -40.01
N HIS A 268 -5.03 33.07 -39.77
CA HIS A 268 -5.20 31.87 -40.60
C HIS A 268 -6.42 31.01 -40.17
N GLY A 269 -7.10 31.38 -39.09
CA GLY A 269 -8.12 30.60 -38.41
C GLY A 269 -7.48 29.55 -37.50
N VAL A 270 -8.25 29.09 -36.50
CA VAL A 270 -7.82 27.96 -35.68
C VAL A 270 -8.04 26.70 -36.51
N GLN A 271 -6.96 25.99 -36.85
CA GLN A 271 -7.09 24.64 -37.40
C GLN A 271 -7.61 23.75 -36.27
N PRO A 272 -8.64 22.92 -36.49
CA PRO A 272 -9.05 21.92 -35.51
C PRO A 272 -7.84 21.06 -35.15
N ARG A 273 -7.49 21.01 -33.86
CA ARG A 273 -6.53 20.03 -33.36
C ARG A 273 -7.27 18.69 -33.36
N GLU A 274 -6.71 17.67 -34.00
CA GLU A 274 -7.22 16.32 -33.80
C GLU A 274 -6.98 15.93 -32.33
N HIS A 275 -8.07 15.74 -31.60
CA HIS A 275 -8.04 15.31 -30.21
C HIS A 275 -7.58 13.85 -30.16
N THR A 276 -6.70 13.54 -29.22
CA THR A 276 -6.25 12.16 -28.95
C THR A 276 -7.40 11.27 -28.47
N GLU A 277 -7.25 9.95 -28.60
CA GLU A 277 -8.22 8.97 -28.10
C GLU A 277 -8.53 9.18 -26.60
N ILE A 278 -7.50 9.50 -25.80
CA ILE A 278 -7.65 9.79 -24.36
C ILE A 278 -8.41 11.10 -24.11
N GLU A 279 -8.16 12.16 -24.88
CA GLU A 279 -8.93 13.41 -24.77
C GLU A 279 -10.42 13.16 -25.08
N GLN A 280 -10.72 12.44 -26.17
CA GLN A 280 -12.09 12.08 -26.56
C GLN A 280 -12.76 11.19 -25.50
N GLU A 281 -12.10 10.13 -25.02
CA GLU A 281 -12.66 9.23 -24.01
C GLU A 281 -12.97 9.95 -22.69
N LEU A 282 -12.08 10.82 -22.22
CA LEU A 282 -12.30 11.60 -21.00
C LEU A 282 -13.40 12.65 -21.15
N HIS A 283 -13.62 13.17 -22.36
CA HIS A 283 -14.75 14.04 -22.65
C HIS A 283 -16.08 13.26 -22.61
N ASP A 284 -16.15 12.15 -23.34
CA ASP A 284 -17.38 11.38 -23.51
C ASP A 284 -17.80 10.68 -22.21
N LYS A 285 -16.87 10.05 -21.49
CA LYS A 285 -17.15 9.31 -20.25
C LYS A 285 -17.17 10.20 -19.00
N ALA A 286 -16.29 11.19 -18.93
CA ALA A 286 -16.02 11.94 -17.71
C ALA A 286 -16.29 13.44 -17.82
N HIS A 287 -16.79 13.93 -18.96
CA HIS A 287 -17.10 15.34 -19.20
C HIS A 287 -15.91 16.28 -18.94
N ILE A 288 -14.70 15.79 -19.22
CA ILE A 288 -13.50 16.62 -19.19
C ILE A 288 -13.47 17.55 -20.41
N ASP A 289 -13.34 18.84 -20.19
CA ASP A 289 -13.34 19.89 -21.21
C ASP A 289 -11.90 20.12 -21.72
N TYR A 290 -11.46 19.29 -22.68
CA TYR A 290 -10.11 19.36 -23.27
C TYR A 290 -9.81 20.68 -24.01
N ASP A 291 -10.83 21.50 -24.31
CA ASP A 291 -10.65 22.84 -24.89
C ASP A 291 -10.28 23.87 -23.79
N ARG A 292 -10.48 23.53 -22.51
CA ARG A 292 -10.11 24.36 -21.34
C ARG A 292 -8.94 23.82 -20.54
N VAL A 293 -8.85 22.50 -20.34
CA VAL A 293 -7.79 21.88 -19.53
C VAL A 293 -6.80 21.12 -20.40
N ALA A 294 -5.51 21.42 -20.25
CA ALA A 294 -4.45 20.69 -20.95
C ALA A 294 -4.31 19.27 -20.37
N ILE A 295 -4.51 18.24 -21.19
CA ILE A 295 -4.39 16.83 -20.78
C ILE A 295 -2.97 16.34 -21.10
N ILE A 296 -2.14 16.19 -20.07
CA ILE A 296 -0.75 15.75 -20.17
C ILE A 296 -0.67 14.23 -20.02
N GLN A 297 -0.51 13.54 -21.15
CA GLN A 297 -0.56 12.07 -21.21
C GLN A 297 0.83 11.46 -21.06
N HIS A 298 0.91 10.42 -20.21
CA HIS A 298 2.11 9.59 -19.93
C HIS A 298 3.43 10.38 -19.81
N PRO A 299 3.47 11.52 -19.07
CA PRO A 299 4.63 12.39 -19.03
C PRO A 299 5.89 11.68 -18.54
N SER A 300 7.04 12.12 -19.06
CA SER A 300 8.34 11.60 -18.63
C SER A 300 8.62 11.97 -17.17
N VAL A 301 9.51 11.21 -16.52
CA VAL A 301 9.95 11.51 -15.14
C VAL A 301 10.51 12.94 -15.03
N ALA A 302 11.29 13.38 -16.02
CA ALA A 302 11.84 14.73 -16.04
C ALA A 302 10.74 15.81 -16.14
N ALA A 303 9.78 15.64 -17.05
CA ALA A 303 8.65 16.57 -17.18
C ALA A 303 7.80 16.63 -15.91
N LEU A 304 7.60 15.51 -15.21
CA LEU A 304 6.90 15.47 -13.92
C LEU A 304 7.67 16.18 -12.80
N TYR A 305 9.01 16.11 -12.80
CA TYR A 305 9.86 16.88 -11.89
C TYR A 305 9.77 18.39 -12.19
N GLU A 306 9.89 18.78 -13.46
CA GLU A 306 9.79 20.17 -13.91
C GLU A 306 8.43 20.77 -13.53
N ASP A 307 7.33 20.08 -13.85
CA ASP A 307 5.98 20.54 -13.53
C ASP A 307 5.71 20.58 -12.02
N ALA A 308 6.21 19.61 -11.24
CA ALA A 308 6.10 19.64 -9.79
C ALA A 308 6.79 20.90 -9.22
N LEU A 309 8.05 21.14 -9.60
CA LEU A 309 8.84 22.26 -9.08
C LEU A 309 8.31 23.64 -9.48
N VAL A 310 7.67 23.75 -10.64
CA VAL A 310 7.12 25.02 -11.14
C VAL A 310 5.70 25.28 -10.63
N TYR A 311 4.85 24.26 -10.48
CA TYR A 311 3.42 24.43 -10.23
C TYR A 311 2.93 23.90 -8.87
N GLU A 312 3.71 23.10 -8.14
CA GLU A 312 3.32 22.55 -6.84
C GLU A 312 4.13 23.13 -5.68
N THR A 313 3.46 23.94 -4.86
CA THR A 313 4.02 24.47 -3.61
C THR A 313 4.40 23.35 -2.65
N GLY A 314 5.62 23.42 -2.11
CA GLY A 314 6.10 22.41 -1.15
C GLY A 314 6.69 21.17 -1.81
N THR A 315 6.98 21.20 -3.11
CA THR A 315 7.86 20.21 -3.74
C THR A 315 9.31 20.70 -3.80
N ALA A 316 10.26 19.77 -3.83
CA ALA A 316 11.69 20.06 -3.99
C ALA A 316 12.45 18.83 -4.51
N ILE A 317 13.70 19.02 -4.94
CA ILE A 317 14.67 17.94 -5.14
C ILE A 317 15.52 17.80 -3.86
N THR A 318 15.73 16.57 -3.40
CA THR A 318 16.64 16.23 -2.28
C THR A 318 18.07 15.97 -2.78
N SER A 319 19.05 15.86 -1.88
CA SER A 319 20.46 15.64 -2.25
C SER A 319 20.71 14.35 -3.04
N SER A 320 19.82 13.36 -2.94
CA SER A 320 19.87 12.13 -3.74
C SER A 320 19.20 12.24 -5.12
N GLY A 321 18.57 13.37 -5.42
CA GLY A 321 17.82 13.59 -6.67
C GLY A 321 16.36 13.14 -6.62
N ALA A 322 15.87 12.59 -5.50
CA ALA A 322 14.45 12.25 -5.35
C ALA A 322 13.58 13.53 -5.29
N LEU A 323 12.36 13.45 -5.83
CA LEU A 323 11.35 14.50 -5.68
C LEU A 323 10.71 14.33 -4.30
N THR A 324 10.77 15.35 -3.45
CA THR A 324 9.97 15.38 -2.21
C THR A 324 8.69 16.18 -2.41
N ALA A 325 7.60 15.72 -1.78
CA ALA A 325 6.29 16.37 -1.82
C ALA A 325 5.53 16.20 -0.48
N TYR A 326 4.64 17.15 -0.18
CA TYR A 326 3.73 17.08 0.97
C TYR A 326 2.30 16.71 0.55
N SER A 327 1.67 15.86 1.36
CA SER A 327 0.29 15.36 1.16
C SER A 327 -0.78 16.14 1.96
N GLY A 328 -0.42 17.33 2.44
CA GLY A 328 -1.32 18.21 3.21
C GLY A 328 -1.66 17.68 4.60
N GLU A 329 -2.90 17.94 5.06
CA GLU A 329 -3.39 17.51 6.38
C GLU A 329 -3.40 15.97 6.54
N LYS A 330 -3.57 15.24 5.43
CA LYS A 330 -3.63 13.78 5.42
C LYS A 330 -2.25 13.20 5.10
N THR A 331 -1.48 12.86 6.13
CA THR A 331 -0.18 12.17 6.00
C THR A 331 -0.30 10.64 6.04
N GLY A 332 -1.50 10.13 5.83
CA GLY A 332 -1.86 8.72 5.87
C GLY A 332 -3.28 8.49 5.36
N ARG A 333 -3.69 7.22 5.29
CA ARG A 333 -5.03 6.82 4.83
C ARG A 333 -6.13 7.38 5.73
N SER A 334 -7.31 7.54 5.16
CA SER A 334 -8.55 7.95 5.85
C SER A 334 -9.61 6.82 5.83
N PRO A 335 -9.43 5.69 6.56
CA PRO A 335 -10.41 4.59 6.58
C PRO A 335 -11.81 4.98 7.03
N GLN A 336 -11.94 6.08 7.79
CA GLN A 336 -13.24 6.58 8.19
C GLN A 336 -14.04 7.18 7.03
N ASP A 337 -13.36 7.60 5.96
CA ASP A 337 -13.90 8.27 4.78
C ASP A 337 -13.85 7.38 3.50
N LYS A 338 -13.35 6.13 3.61
CA LYS A 338 -13.53 5.07 2.60
C LYS A 338 -15.03 4.78 2.41
N ARG A 339 -15.48 4.63 1.17
CA ARG A 339 -16.85 4.26 0.80
C ARG A 339 -16.84 3.27 -0.38
N ILE A 340 -17.80 2.36 -0.41
CA ILE A 340 -18.08 1.49 -1.56
C ILE A 340 -19.53 1.73 -1.97
N VAL A 341 -19.78 1.88 -3.28
CA VAL A 341 -21.14 2.09 -3.78
C VAL A 341 -21.95 0.81 -3.60
N GLU A 342 -23.13 0.93 -3.00
CA GLU A 342 -24.08 -0.16 -2.81
C GLU A 342 -24.86 -0.37 -4.12
N GLU A 343 -24.23 -1.03 -5.08
CA GLU A 343 -24.78 -1.32 -6.41
C GLU A 343 -25.15 -2.81 -6.57
N PRO A 344 -26.14 -3.16 -7.42
CA PRO A 344 -26.74 -4.50 -7.45
C PRO A 344 -25.80 -5.67 -7.75
N GLY A 345 -24.70 -5.46 -8.47
CA GLY A 345 -23.76 -6.50 -8.90
C GLY A 345 -22.74 -6.94 -7.86
N SER A 346 -22.49 -6.14 -6.82
CA SER A 346 -21.52 -6.45 -5.75
C SER A 346 -22.11 -6.45 -4.34
N LYS A 347 -23.26 -5.81 -4.11
CA LYS A 347 -23.84 -5.61 -2.77
C LYS A 347 -24.00 -6.86 -1.90
N ASP A 348 -24.21 -8.03 -2.49
CA ASP A 348 -24.49 -9.27 -1.76
C ASP A 348 -23.18 -10.04 -1.42
N GLU A 349 -22.04 -9.66 -2.03
CA GLU A 349 -20.70 -10.20 -1.78
C GLU A 349 -19.85 -9.30 -0.85
N ILE A 350 -20.08 -7.98 -0.89
CA ILE A 350 -19.31 -7.02 -0.07
C ILE A 350 -19.60 -7.23 1.42
N TRP A 351 -18.52 -7.36 2.21
CA TRP A 351 -18.58 -7.39 3.66
C TRP A 351 -18.77 -5.98 4.23
N TRP A 352 -20.03 -5.56 4.27
CA TRP A 352 -20.47 -4.27 4.80
C TRP A 352 -20.17 -4.12 6.29
N GLY A 353 -19.73 -2.94 6.70
CA GLY A 353 -19.43 -2.65 8.10
C GLY A 353 -18.57 -1.40 8.30
N PRO A 354 -17.78 -1.31 9.37
CA PRO A 354 -16.97 -0.12 9.67
C PRO A 354 -15.82 0.11 8.68
N VAL A 355 -15.42 -0.93 7.92
CA VAL A 355 -14.41 -0.86 6.85
C VAL A 355 -15.05 -0.46 5.52
N ASN A 356 -15.98 -1.30 5.02
CA ASN A 356 -16.69 -1.06 3.77
C ASN A 356 -18.03 -0.43 4.11
N LYS A 357 -18.07 0.90 4.01
CA LYS A 357 -19.26 1.70 4.29
C LYS A 357 -20.05 1.94 3.00
N PRO A 358 -21.37 1.67 2.99
CA PRO A 358 -22.20 1.87 1.80
C PRO A 358 -22.31 3.35 1.41
N MET A 359 -22.53 3.56 0.12
CA MET A 359 -22.81 4.85 -0.51
C MET A 359 -23.86 4.61 -1.60
N SER A 360 -24.90 5.44 -1.67
CA SER A 360 -25.90 5.27 -2.73
C SER A 360 -25.36 5.73 -4.09
N PRO A 361 -25.86 5.19 -5.22
CA PRO A 361 -25.50 5.65 -6.56
C PRO A 361 -25.79 7.14 -6.83
N GLU A 362 -26.73 7.80 -6.13
CA GLU A 362 -26.88 9.27 -6.21
C GLU A 362 -25.70 9.99 -5.55
N VAL A 363 -25.34 9.58 -4.33
CA VAL A 363 -24.23 10.20 -3.57
C VAL A 363 -22.90 10.00 -4.29
N TRP A 364 -22.70 8.82 -4.90
CA TRP A 364 -21.56 8.55 -5.78
C TRP A 364 -21.46 9.57 -6.91
N ARG A 365 -22.53 9.75 -7.68
CA ARG A 365 -22.56 10.69 -8.81
C ARG A 365 -22.28 12.13 -8.39
N ILE A 366 -22.80 12.56 -7.23
CA ILE A 366 -22.48 13.89 -6.66
C ILE A 366 -20.98 14.03 -6.36
N ASN A 367 -20.35 13.01 -5.76
CA ASN A 367 -18.91 13.08 -5.47
C ASN A 367 -18.05 12.97 -6.74
N ARG A 368 -18.44 12.13 -7.71
CA ARG A 368 -17.78 12.04 -9.03
C ARG A 368 -17.81 13.37 -9.76
N GLU A 369 -18.99 13.99 -9.87
CA GLU A 369 -19.15 15.27 -10.55
C GLU A 369 -18.27 16.36 -9.90
N ARG A 370 -18.21 16.40 -8.56
CA ARG A 370 -17.33 17.34 -7.85
C ARG A 370 -15.84 17.14 -8.14
N ALA A 371 -15.41 15.90 -8.42
CA ALA A 371 -14.03 15.62 -8.81
C ALA A 371 -13.77 16.06 -10.26
N VAL A 372 -14.70 15.77 -11.17
CA VAL A 372 -14.69 16.22 -12.57
C VAL A 372 -14.66 17.75 -12.67
N ASP A 373 -15.58 18.45 -11.98
CA ASP A 373 -15.63 19.91 -11.87
C ASP A 373 -14.28 20.50 -11.45
N TYR A 374 -13.66 19.90 -10.42
CA TYR A 374 -12.36 20.35 -9.95
C TYR A 374 -11.26 20.15 -11.00
N LEU A 375 -11.23 18.98 -11.67
CA LEU A 375 -10.27 18.68 -12.74
C LEU A 375 -10.44 19.65 -13.92
N ASN A 376 -11.68 19.97 -14.30
CA ASN A 376 -12.03 20.96 -15.33
C ASN A 376 -11.68 22.41 -14.98
N THR A 377 -11.49 22.74 -13.69
CA THR A 377 -11.01 24.07 -13.26
C THR A 377 -9.48 24.15 -13.14
N ARG A 378 -8.74 23.10 -13.51
CA ARG A 378 -7.27 23.15 -13.56
C ARG A 378 -6.82 23.71 -14.92
N ASN A 379 -5.64 24.32 -14.96
CA ASN A 379 -4.98 24.66 -16.22
C ASN A 379 -4.41 23.42 -16.93
N ARG A 380 -4.14 22.35 -16.17
CA ARG A 380 -3.64 21.06 -16.65
C ARG A 380 -4.08 19.92 -15.74
N ILE A 381 -4.18 18.72 -16.31
CA ILE A 381 -4.30 17.44 -15.59
C ILE A 381 -3.33 16.44 -16.22
N TYR A 382 -2.96 15.43 -15.45
CA TYR A 382 -2.07 14.36 -15.89
C TYR A 382 -2.86 13.06 -16.05
N VAL A 383 -2.53 12.30 -17.09
CA VAL A 383 -3.07 10.96 -17.33
C VAL A 383 -1.92 9.95 -17.30
N VAL A 384 -2.05 8.94 -16.46
CA VAL A 384 -1.11 7.83 -16.36
C VAL A 384 -1.87 6.52 -16.50
N ASP A 385 -1.57 5.79 -17.56
CA ASP A 385 -2.05 4.43 -17.79
C ASP A 385 -1.00 3.41 -17.34
N GLY A 386 -1.44 2.33 -16.70
CA GLY A 386 -0.59 1.24 -16.28
C GLY A 386 -1.37 -0.01 -15.90
N PHE A 387 -0.67 -1.11 -15.65
CA PHE A 387 -1.29 -2.36 -15.23
C PHE A 387 -1.14 -2.57 -13.71
N ALA A 388 -2.12 -3.23 -13.11
CA ALA A 388 -1.98 -3.85 -11.80
C ALA A 388 -2.10 -5.38 -11.96
N GLY A 389 -1.09 -6.10 -11.48
CA GLY A 389 -0.89 -7.54 -11.69
C GLY A 389 0.10 -7.86 -12.82
N TRP A 390 1.20 -8.55 -12.50
CA TRP A 390 2.22 -8.97 -13.49
C TRP A 390 1.81 -10.18 -14.35
N ASP A 391 0.78 -10.95 -13.94
CA ASP A 391 0.24 -12.04 -14.75
C ASP A 391 -0.77 -11.49 -15.78
N VAL A 392 -0.42 -11.59 -17.07
CA VAL A 392 -1.24 -11.08 -18.18
C VAL A 392 -2.64 -11.71 -18.27
N ARG A 393 -2.87 -12.88 -17.65
CA ARG A 393 -4.20 -13.52 -17.60
C ARG A 393 -5.18 -12.80 -16.67
N TYR A 394 -4.65 -12.07 -15.69
CA TYR A 394 -5.42 -11.45 -14.61
C TYR A 394 -5.18 -9.94 -14.49
N ARG A 395 -4.15 -9.37 -15.15
CA ARG A 395 -3.82 -7.95 -15.05
C ARG A 395 -5.02 -7.04 -15.35
N ILE A 396 -5.17 -5.98 -14.56
CA ILE A 396 -6.16 -4.94 -14.85
C ILE A 396 -5.49 -3.70 -15.43
N ASN A 397 -6.12 -3.13 -16.46
CA ASN A 397 -5.73 -1.86 -17.05
C ASN A 397 -6.27 -0.72 -16.16
N VAL A 398 -5.39 0.14 -15.64
CA VAL A 398 -5.74 1.25 -14.75
C VAL A 398 -5.37 2.57 -15.42
N ARG A 399 -6.35 3.47 -15.57
CA ARG A 399 -6.13 4.88 -15.91
C ARG A 399 -6.19 5.73 -14.66
N VAL A 400 -5.22 6.61 -14.47
CA VAL A 400 -5.19 7.60 -13.39
C VAL A 400 -5.29 8.99 -14.00
N VAL A 401 -6.29 9.76 -13.56
CA VAL A 401 -6.48 11.16 -13.91
C VAL A 401 -6.29 12.00 -12.65
N CYS A 402 -5.28 12.87 -12.61
CA CYS A 402 -4.94 13.63 -11.42
C CYS A 402 -4.49 15.07 -11.71
N ALA A 403 -4.60 15.95 -10.72
CA ALA A 403 -4.21 17.36 -10.84
C ALA A 403 -2.74 17.67 -10.47
N ARG A 404 -2.00 16.70 -9.92
CA ARG A 404 -0.62 16.88 -9.41
C ARG A 404 0.36 15.95 -10.14
N ALA A 405 1.46 16.51 -10.61
CA ALA A 405 2.59 15.79 -11.21
C ALA A 405 3.21 14.80 -10.22
N TYR A 406 3.27 15.14 -8.92
CA TYR A 406 3.71 14.21 -7.89
C TYR A 406 2.81 12.96 -7.81
N HIS A 407 1.48 13.10 -7.92
CA HIS A 407 0.56 11.95 -7.96
C HIS A 407 0.70 11.12 -9.23
N ALA A 408 0.95 11.76 -10.38
CA ALA A 408 1.24 11.07 -11.63
C ALA A 408 2.56 10.28 -11.55
N LEU A 409 3.63 10.87 -10.99
CA LEU A 409 4.91 10.19 -10.80
C LEU A 409 4.78 9.03 -9.82
N PHE A 410 4.03 9.20 -8.72
CA PHE A 410 3.72 8.12 -7.79
C PHE A 410 3.04 6.95 -8.51
N MET A 411 1.97 7.18 -9.28
CA MET A 411 1.27 6.07 -9.96
C MET A 411 2.08 5.47 -11.11
N ARG A 412 2.95 6.25 -11.76
CA ARG A 412 3.94 5.75 -12.74
C ARG A 412 5.01 4.84 -12.08
N ASN A 413 5.28 5.03 -10.80
CA ASN A 413 6.16 4.16 -10.01
C ASN A 413 5.41 2.92 -9.50
N MET A 414 4.17 3.08 -9.00
CA MET A 414 3.43 1.99 -8.35
C MET A 414 2.66 1.07 -9.31
N LEU A 415 2.25 1.53 -10.49
CA LEU A 415 1.70 0.66 -11.54
C LEU A 415 2.81 0.09 -12.42
N ILE A 416 2.53 -1.07 -13.00
CA ILE A 416 3.38 -1.69 -14.01
C ILE A 416 3.27 -0.85 -15.28
N ARG A 417 4.40 -0.32 -15.76
CA ARG A 417 4.43 0.59 -16.92
C ARG A 417 4.23 -0.21 -18.21
N PRO A 418 3.22 0.13 -19.03
CA PRO A 418 3.05 -0.51 -20.34
C PRO A 418 4.20 -0.13 -21.26
N LYS A 419 4.49 -1.00 -22.23
CA LYS A 419 5.37 -0.64 -23.35
C LYS A 419 4.66 0.33 -24.29
N PRO A 420 5.38 1.11 -25.13
CA PRO A 420 4.76 2.04 -26.09
C PRO A 420 3.71 1.37 -26.99
N GLU A 421 3.94 0.13 -27.42
CA GLU A 421 2.99 -0.65 -28.21
C GLU A 421 1.74 -1.10 -27.44
N GLU A 422 1.80 -1.18 -26.11
CA GLU A 422 0.65 -1.49 -25.24
C GLU A 422 -0.15 -0.24 -24.85
N LEU A 423 0.37 0.96 -25.09
CA LEU A 423 -0.36 2.23 -24.91
C LEU A 423 -1.25 2.57 -26.12
N VAL A 424 -0.95 2.01 -27.29
CA VAL A 424 -1.78 2.17 -28.49
C VAL A 424 -3.12 1.47 -28.26
N HIS A 425 -4.22 2.22 -28.32
CA HIS A 425 -5.57 1.75 -27.98
C HIS A 425 -5.68 1.16 -26.56
N PHE A 426 -5.02 1.77 -25.57
CA PHE A 426 -5.14 1.36 -24.16
C PHE A 426 -6.57 1.61 -23.64
N GLU A 427 -7.34 0.54 -23.46
CA GLU A 427 -8.65 0.57 -22.82
C GLU A 427 -8.53 0.35 -21.30
N PRO A 428 -8.90 1.32 -20.44
CA PRO A 428 -8.87 1.13 -19.00
C PRO A 428 -10.00 0.22 -18.51
N HIS A 429 -9.65 -0.77 -17.69
CA HIS A 429 -10.63 -1.55 -16.92
C HIS A 429 -11.14 -0.76 -15.72
N TYR A 430 -10.28 0.04 -15.07
CA TYR A 430 -10.63 0.92 -13.95
C TYR A 430 -10.05 2.31 -14.15
N THR A 431 -10.80 3.36 -13.76
CA THR A 431 -10.33 4.75 -13.79
C THR A 431 -10.33 5.39 -12.39
N ILE A 432 -9.24 6.06 -12.03
CA ILE A 432 -9.11 6.85 -10.79
C ILE A 432 -9.18 8.34 -11.12
N TYR A 433 -10.17 9.04 -10.56
CA TYR A 433 -10.24 10.51 -10.55
C TYR A 433 -9.69 11.03 -9.22
N ASN A 434 -8.42 11.43 -9.22
CA ASN A 434 -7.77 12.03 -8.06
C ASN A 434 -7.90 13.55 -8.09
N ALA A 435 -8.97 14.04 -7.46
CA ALA A 435 -9.23 15.43 -7.13
C ALA A 435 -8.88 15.72 -5.65
N GLY A 436 -7.82 15.08 -5.13
CA GLY A 436 -7.49 15.04 -3.71
C GLY A 436 -7.38 16.41 -3.01
N SER A 437 -6.89 17.43 -3.71
CA SER A 437 -6.79 18.81 -3.18
C SER A 437 -8.14 19.56 -3.13
N PHE A 438 -9.25 18.93 -3.52
CA PHE A 438 -10.61 19.49 -3.46
C PHE A 438 -11.49 18.75 -2.45
N PRO A 439 -12.18 19.44 -1.53
CA PRO A 439 -12.93 18.78 -0.47
C PRO A 439 -14.23 18.14 -0.96
N ALA A 440 -14.54 16.97 -0.41
CA ALA A 440 -15.88 16.41 -0.42
C ALA A 440 -16.86 17.35 0.30
N ASN A 441 -18.11 17.37 -0.14
CA ASN A 441 -19.15 18.15 0.52
C ASN A 441 -19.62 17.40 1.78
N ARG A 442 -19.22 17.90 2.97
CA ARG A 442 -19.59 17.35 4.29
C ARG A 442 -21.10 17.27 4.56
N PHE A 443 -21.92 17.96 3.76
CA PHE A 443 -23.39 17.94 3.87
C PHE A 443 -24.06 16.93 2.93
N THR A 444 -23.30 16.26 2.06
CA THR A 444 -23.82 15.14 1.27
C THR A 444 -24.07 13.93 2.18
N THR A 445 -25.20 13.25 2.02
CA THR A 445 -25.59 12.07 2.80
C THR A 445 -24.46 11.04 2.90
N GLY A 446 -24.16 10.59 4.12
CA GLY A 446 -23.12 9.58 4.37
C GLY A 446 -21.68 10.11 4.39
N MET A 447 -21.43 11.39 4.13
CA MET A 447 -20.11 12.01 4.35
C MET A 447 -19.88 12.30 5.82
N THR A 448 -18.66 12.00 6.30
CA THR A 448 -18.24 12.17 7.70
C THR A 448 -17.23 13.29 7.91
N SER A 449 -16.64 13.79 6.84
CA SER A 449 -15.63 14.85 6.85
C SER A 449 -15.63 15.58 5.50
N SER A 450 -14.60 16.40 5.24
CA SER A 450 -14.30 16.94 3.91
C SER A 450 -13.48 15.98 3.03
N THR A 451 -13.20 14.76 3.49
CA THR A 451 -12.51 13.70 2.73
C THR A 451 -13.51 12.67 2.23
N SER A 452 -13.28 12.10 1.05
CA SER A 452 -14.00 10.94 0.53
C SER A 452 -13.07 10.11 -0.37
N VAL A 453 -13.02 8.81 -0.11
CA VAL A 453 -12.30 7.83 -0.94
C VAL A 453 -13.31 6.78 -1.35
N ALA A 454 -13.95 6.99 -2.50
CA ALA A 454 -15.11 6.22 -2.93
C ALA A 454 -14.76 5.30 -4.11
N LEU A 455 -15.29 4.07 -4.10
CA LEU A 455 -15.09 3.06 -5.12
C LEU A 455 -16.43 2.52 -5.62
N ASN A 456 -16.59 2.42 -6.94
CA ASN A 456 -17.78 1.89 -7.61
C ASN A 456 -17.39 0.73 -8.54
N PHE A 457 -17.87 -0.49 -8.23
CA PHE A 457 -17.58 -1.69 -9.00
C PHE A 457 -18.38 -1.81 -10.31
N ALA A 458 -19.56 -1.19 -10.40
CA ALA A 458 -20.36 -1.19 -11.63
C ALA A 458 -19.77 -0.25 -12.69
N GLU A 459 -19.47 0.99 -12.30
CA GLU A 459 -18.85 1.99 -13.19
C GLU A 459 -17.34 1.73 -13.38
N LYS A 460 -16.74 0.90 -12.53
CA LYS A 460 -15.30 0.61 -12.44
C LYS A 460 -14.46 1.88 -12.22
N GLU A 461 -14.91 2.70 -11.28
CA GLU A 461 -14.34 4.01 -11.01
C GLU A 461 -13.99 4.20 -9.55
N MET A 462 -12.94 4.98 -9.31
CA MET A 462 -12.54 5.44 -7.99
C MET A 462 -12.45 6.97 -7.97
N VAL A 463 -13.01 7.59 -6.94
CA VAL A 463 -12.99 9.06 -6.76
C VAL A 463 -12.33 9.40 -5.43
N ILE A 464 -11.34 10.29 -5.47
CA ILE A 464 -10.60 10.78 -4.30
C ILE A 464 -10.84 12.28 -4.16
N LEU A 465 -11.31 12.70 -2.99
CA LEU A 465 -11.56 14.09 -2.61
C LEU A 465 -11.04 14.34 -1.19
N GLY A 466 -10.47 15.53 -0.94
CA GLY A 466 -10.06 16.02 0.37
C GLY A 466 -8.96 15.20 1.06
N THR A 467 -8.09 14.57 0.29
CA THR A 467 -6.87 13.90 0.76
C THR A 467 -5.86 13.85 -0.38
N GLU A 468 -4.62 14.27 -0.13
CA GLU A 468 -3.53 14.26 -1.12
C GLU A 468 -2.51 13.16 -0.82
N TYR A 469 -2.83 12.24 0.10
CA TYR A 469 -2.02 11.07 0.44
C TYR A 469 -2.02 10.08 -0.73
N ALA A 470 -0.88 9.86 -1.37
CA ALA A 470 -0.82 9.09 -2.60
C ALA A 470 -1.20 7.60 -2.40
N GLY A 471 -0.95 7.08 -1.19
CA GLY A 471 -1.30 5.71 -0.82
C GLY A 471 -2.80 5.37 -0.87
N GLU A 472 -3.72 6.35 -1.00
CA GLU A 472 -5.13 6.05 -1.29
C GLU A 472 -5.30 5.48 -2.71
N MET A 473 -4.60 5.99 -3.72
CA MET A 473 -4.67 5.47 -5.10
C MET A 473 -4.21 4.01 -5.16
N LYS A 474 -3.04 3.71 -4.56
CA LYS A 474 -2.51 2.34 -4.40
C LYS A 474 -3.55 1.43 -3.74
N LYS A 475 -4.00 1.78 -2.53
CA LYS A 475 -4.86 0.90 -1.73
C LYS A 475 -6.32 0.85 -2.20
N GLY A 476 -6.75 1.78 -3.05
CA GLY A 476 -7.98 1.70 -3.82
C GLY A 476 -7.94 0.56 -4.84
N ILE A 477 -6.91 0.53 -5.70
CA ILE A 477 -6.67 -0.58 -6.64
C ILE A 477 -6.46 -1.91 -5.91
N PHE A 478 -5.78 -1.91 -4.77
CA PHE A 478 -5.67 -3.13 -3.96
C PHE A 478 -7.03 -3.63 -3.42
N THR A 479 -7.92 -2.72 -3.03
CA THR A 479 -9.30 -3.05 -2.65
C THR A 479 -10.08 -3.65 -3.85
N VAL A 480 -9.87 -3.12 -5.06
CA VAL A 480 -10.44 -3.69 -6.29
C VAL A 480 -9.98 -5.14 -6.48
N LEU A 481 -8.68 -5.41 -6.33
CA LEU A 481 -8.14 -6.77 -6.49
C LEU A 481 -8.54 -7.73 -5.37
N PHE A 482 -8.82 -7.23 -4.16
CA PHE A 482 -9.45 -8.02 -3.10
C PHE A 482 -10.90 -8.43 -3.39
N TYR A 483 -11.57 -7.79 -4.35
CA TYR A 483 -12.91 -8.17 -4.82
C TYR A 483 -12.84 -8.97 -6.13
N GLU A 484 -12.18 -8.44 -7.15
CA GLU A 484 -12.16 -8.97 -8.50
C GLU A 484 -11.54 -10.38 -8.58
N MET A 485 -10.38 -10.58 -7.93
CA MET A 485 -9.66 -11.85 -8.03
C MET A 485 -10.44 -13.03 -7.40
N PRO A 486 -10.98 -12.94 -6.16
CA PRO A 486 -11.70 -14.06 -5.57
C PRO A 486 -13.09 -14.30 -6.15
N VAL A 487 -13.75 -13.26 -6.69
CA VAL A 487 -15.12 -13.34 -7.22
C VAL A 487 -15.13 -13.77 -8.69
N LYS A 488 -14.34 -13.13 -9.56
CA LYS A 488 -14.36 -13.43 -11.01
C LYS A 488 -13.36 -14.50 -11.44
N HIS A 489 -12.25 -14.65 -10.72
CA HIS A 489 -11.14 -15.50 -11.14
C HIS A 489 -10.82 -16.66 -10.19
N ASN A 490 -11.43 -16.70 -9.00
CA ASN A 490 -11.07 -17.60 -7.89
C ASN A 490 -9.56 -17.56 -7.54
N VAL A 491 -8.92 -16.40 -7.74
CA VAL A 491 -7.51 -16.13 -7.43
C VAL A 491 -7.42 -15.47 -6.05
N LEU A 492 -6.43 -15.87 -5.25
CA LEU A 492 -6.27 -15.42 -3.87
C LEU A 492 -5.40 -14.16 -3.79
N THR A 493 -6.01 -13.01 -3.52
CA THR A 493 -5.31 -11.74 -3.22
C THR A 493 -4.79 -11.73 -1.79
N LEU A 494 -3.56 -11.23 -1.60
CA LEU A 494 -2.79 -11.32 -0.35
C LEU A 494 -2.08 -9.99 -0.04
N HIS A 495 -2.13 -9.57 1.22
CA HIS A 495 -1.34 -8.45 1.75
C HIS A 495 -0.06 -8.97 2.40
N SER A 496 0.95 -9.16 1.56
CA SER A 496 2.22 -9.80 1.90
C SER A 496 3.34 -9.28 1.00
N SER A 497 4.58 -9.25 1.49
CA SER A 497 5.73 -9.29 0.59
C SER A 497 6.00 -10.72 0.12
N ALA A 498 6.73 -10.88 -0.99
CA ALA A 498 7.13 -12.19 -1.49
C ALA A 498 8.55 -12.15 -2.06
N ASN A 499 9.30 -13.25 -1.88
CA ASN A 499 10.60 -13.45 -2.51
C ASN A 499 10.82 -14.91 -2.91
N GLU A 500 11.76 -15.12 -3.83
CA GLU A 500 12.09 -16.42 -4.43
C GLU A 500 13.56 -16.77 -4.16
N GLY A 501 13.80 -17.98 -3.64
CA GLY A 501 15.15 -18.52 -3.49
C GLY A 501 15.73 -18.98 -4.83
N LYS A 502 17.05 -19.20 -4.86
CA LYS A 502 17.78 -19.64 -6.08
C LYS A 502 17.29 -20.97 -6.66
N ASN A 503 16.54 -21.75 -5.90
CA ASN A 503 15.97 -23.03 -6.29
C ASN A 503 14.47 -22.93 -6.70
N GLY A 504 13.93 -21.72 -6.87
CA GLY A 504 12.51 -21.47 -7.16
C GLY A 504 11.59 -21.57 -5.95
N ASP A 505 12.12 -21.74 -4.73
CA ASP A 505 11.31 -21.80 -3.52
C ASP A 505 10.76 -20.40 -3.17
N VAL A 506 9.44 -20.22 -3.26
CA VAL A 506 8.77 -18.96 -2.94
C VAL A 506 8.39 -18.88 -1.46
N THR A 507 8.60 -17.72 -0.84
CA THR A 507 8.15 -17.40 0.54
C THR A 507 7.23 -16.18 0.52
N LEU A 508 6.08 -16.29 1.20
CA LEU A 508 5.14 -15.19 1.44
C LEU A 508 5.28 -14.67 2.88
N PHE A 509 5.37 -13.35 3.08
CA PHE A 509 5.49 -12.72 4.40
C PHE A 509 4.30 -11.80 4.66
N PHE A 510 3.42 -12.19 5.58
CA PHE A 510 2.27 -11.41 6.06
C PHE A 510 2.65 -10.59 7.28
N GLY A 511 1.98 -9.47 7.50
CA GLY A 511 2.24 -8.61 8.65
C GLY A 511 1.77 -7.17 8.43
N LEU A 512 1.57 -6.43 9.52
CA LEU A 512 1.23 -5.00 9.42
C LEU A 512 2.50 -4.15 9.19
N SER A 513 2.33 -2.82 9.18
CA SER A 513 3.48 -1.90 9.20
C SER A 513 4.31 -2.12 10.46
N GLY A 514 5.64 -2.15 10.33
CA GLY A 514 6.57 -2.25 11.49
C GLY A 514 6.83 -3.67 12.02
N THR A 515 6.16 -4.71 11.49
CA THR A 515 6.41 -6.12 11.86
C THR A 515 7.58 -6.76 11.09
N GLY A 516 8.33 -5.98 10.31
CA GLY A 516 9.52 -6.43 9.59
C GLY A 516 9.31 -7.00 8.18
N LYS A 517 8.09 -6.99 7.60
CA LYS A 517 7.82 -7.51 6.24
C LYS A 517 8.91 -7.16 5.22
N THR A 518 9.11 -5.87 4.97
CA THR A 518 10.03 -5.35 3.95
C THR A 518 11.48 -5.73 4.26
N THR A 519 11.92 -5.55 5.51
CA THR A 519 13.27 -5.87 5.99
C THR A 519 13.62 -7.36 5.94
N LEU A 520 12.62 -8.24 6.03
CA LEU A 520 12.78 -9.69 5.99
C LEU A 520 12.59 -10.28 4.58
N SER A 521 11.80 -9.64 3.71
CA SER A 521 11.72 -10.00 2.29
C SER A 521 12.90 -9.47 1.47
N ALA A 522 13.54 -8.37 1.89
CA ALA A 522 14.82 -7.88 1.38
C ALA A 522 15.98 -8.75 1.89
N ASP A 523 16.06 -9.98 1.39
CA ASP A 523 17.14 -10.93 1.63
C ASP A 523 18.13 -10.89 0.46
N PRO A 524 19.42 -10.61 0.67
CA PRO A 524 20.42 -10.57 -0.41
C PRO A 524 20.60 -11.92 -1.14
N ASN A 525 20.07 -13.02 -0.61
CA ASN A 525 20.12 -14.35 -1.22
C ASN A 525 18.87 -14.72 -2.04
N ARG A 526 17.80 -13.92 -1.99
CA ARG A 526 16.48 -14.26 -2.53
C ARG A 526 15.91 -13.10 -3.36
N ALA A 527 15.51 -13.36 -4.59
CA ALA A 527 15.01 -12.31 -5.48
C ALA A 527 13.63 -11.81 -4.99
N LEU A 528 13.50 -10.50 -4.77
CA LEU A 528 12.24 -9.87 -4.40
C LEU A 528 11.23 -9.99 -5.54
N ILE A 529 10.03 -10.47 -5.24
CA ILE A 529 8.88 -10.43 -6.16
C ILE A 529 8.10 -9.13 -5.95
N GLY A 530 7.88 -8.74 -4.68
CA GLY A 530 7.24 -7.47 -4.30
C GLY A 530 7.22 -7.24 -2.78
N ASP A 531 6.91 -6.02 -2.33
CA ASP A 531 7.01 -5.61 -0.92
C ASP A 531 5.69 -5.62 -0.12
N ASP A 532 4.51 -5.66 -0.78
CA ASP A 532 3.24 -5.41 -0.06
C ASP A 532 1.98 -6.10 -0.63
N GLU A 533 1.86 -6.32 -1.95
CA GLU A 533 0.59 -6.75 -2.58
C GLU A 533 0.79 -7.86 -3.64
N HIS A 534 0.18 -9.04 -3.43
CA HIS A 534 0.37 -10.20 -4.31
C HIS A 534 -0.93 -10.97 -4.56
N CYS A 535 -0.92 -11.82 -5.60
CA CYS A 535 -1.94 -12.83 -5.87
C CYS A 535 -1.31 -14.22 -5.97
N TRP A 536 -1.97 -15.24 -5.39
CA TRP A 536 -1.64 -16.66 -5.58
C TRP A 536 -2.65 -17.30 -6.54
N THR A 537 -2.17 -17.67 -7.73
CA THR A 537 -2.95 -18.23 -8.84
C THR A 537 -2.93 -19.77 -8.83
N ASP A 538 -3.51 -20.36 -9.86
CA ASP A 538 -3.37 -21.76 -10.25
C ASP A 538 -1.94 -22.17 -10.64
N THR A 539 -1.07 -21.24 -11.07
CA THR A 539 0.30 -21.52 -11.53
C THR A 539 1.41 -21.04 -10.61
N GLY A 540 1.15 -20.09 -9.69
CA GLY A 540 2.22 -19.49 -8.89
C GLY A 540 1.81 -18.20 -8.18
N VAL A 541 2.72 -17.25 -8.08
CA VAL A 541 2.48 -15.95 -7.40
C VAL A 541 2.94 -14.79 -8.27
N PHE A 542 2.12 -13.75 -8.38
CA PHE A 542 2.48 -12.49 -9.03
C PHE A 542 2.35 -11.29 -8.09
N ASN A 543 3.24 -10.31 -8.24
CA ASN A 543 3.13 -8.99 -7.63
C ASN A 543 2.01 -8.19 -8.30
N ILE A 544 1.28 -7.39 -7.54
CA ILE A 544 0.25 -6.48 -8.07
C ILE A 544 0.89 -5.20 -8.63
N GLU A 545 2.06 -4.80 -8.13
CA GLU A 545 2.62 -3.46 -8.28
C GLU A 545 3.86 -3.40 -9.20
N GLY A 546 4.10 -2.24 -9.80
CA GLY A 546 5.31 -1.92 -10.57
C GLY A 546 6.43 -1.26 -9.76
N GLY A 547 6.27 -1.15 -8.45
CA GLY A 547 7.18 -0.45 -7.54
C GLY A 547 6.94 -0.78 -6.07
N CYS A 548 7.76 -0.20 -5.19
CA CYS A 548 7.60 -0.29 -3.72
C CYS A 548 7.19 1.07 -3.15
N TYR A 549 6.49 1.04 -2.00
CA TYR A 549 6.09 2.26 -1.26
C TYR A 549 6.56 2.17 0.21
N ALA A 550 7.88 2.11 0.37
CA ALA A 550 8.56 1.88 1.62
C ALA A 550 8.33 3.01 2.64
N LYS A 551 8.43 2.68 3.94
CA LYS A 551 8.55 3.69 5.01
C LYS A 551 9.98 4.22 5.07
N CYS A 552 10.12 5.50 5.41
CA CYS A 552 11.42 6.17 5.51
C CYS A 552 11.87 6.48 6.95
N VAL A 553 10.98 6.40 7.94
CA VAL A 553 11.33 6.68 9.34
C VAL A 553 12.41 5.72 9.86
N GLY A 554 13.53 6.28 10.34
CA GLY A 554 14.69 5.54 10.85
C GLY A 554 15.53 4.82 9.80
N LEU A 555 15.30 5.08 8.51
CA LEU A 555 16.01 4.48 7.38
C LEU A 555 17.48 4.92 7.37
N SER A 556 18.40 3.97 7.22
CA SER A 556 19.82 4.26 7.03
C SER A 556 20.48 3.25 6.10
N ALA A 557 21.56 3.66 5.44
CA ALA A 557 22.28 2.84 4.47
C ALA A 557 22.87 1.55 5.09
N GLU A 558 23.18 1.56 6.39
CA GLU A 558 23.74 0.41 7.12
C GLU A 558 22.68 -0.65 7.45
N LYS A 559 21.43 -0.24 7.66
CA LYS A 559 20.33 -1.13 8.06
C LYS A 559 19.62 -1.73 6.84
N GLU A 560 19.30 -0.89 5.85
CA GLU A 560 18.45 -1.23 4.71
C GLU A 560 19.03 -0.62 3.41
N PRO A 561 20.24 -1.06 2.97
CA PRO A 561 20.99 -0.44 1.87
C PRO A 561 20.23 -0.41 0.55
N ASP A 562 19.51 -1.48 0.19
CA ASP A 562 18.78 -1.53 -1.09
C ASP A 562 17.65 -0.50 -1.15
N ILE A 563 16.93 -0.31 -0.04
CA ILE A 563 15.87 0.70 0.07
C ILE A 563 16.49 2.10 0.03
N TYR A 564 17.58 2.34 0.78
CA TYR A 564 18.26 3.62 0.81
C TYR A 564 18.80 4.02 -0.58
N ASN A 565 19.45 3.09 -1.29
CA ASN A 565 20.01 3.31 -2.63
C ASN A 565 18.93 3.44 -3.72
N ALA A 566 17.72 2.94 -3.48
CA ALA A 566 16.57 3.18 -4.35
C ALA A 566 16.04 4.63 -4.26
N ILE A 567 16.44 5.43 -3.27
CA ILE A 567 15.98 6.83 -3.13
C ILE A 567 16.86 7.75 -3.99
N ARG A 568 16.51 7.89 -5.27
CA ARG A 568 17.25 8.66 -6.28
C ARG A 568 16.32 9.39 -7.25
N PHE A 569 16.86 10.01 -8.31
CA PHE A 569 16.03 10.55 -9.39
C PHE A 569 15.02 9.53 -9.92
N GLY A 570 13.75 9.93 -10.05
CA GLY A 570 12.61 9.07 -10.33
C GLY A 570 11.83 8.62 -9.09
N SER A 571 12.41 8.70 -7.90
CA SER A 571 11.74 8.35 -6.63
C SER A 571 10.96 9.54 -6.06
N VAL A 572 9.87 9.25 -5.37
CA VAL A 572 9.01 10.23 -4.69
C VAL A 572 9.11 10.04 -3.20
N LEU A 573 9.68 11.01 -2.49
CA LEU A 573 9.63 11.11 -1.04
C LEU A 573 8.36 11.86 -0.62
N GLU A 574 7.63 11.33 0.35
CA GLU A 574 6.37 11.90 0.81
C GLU A 574 6.46 12.22 2.31
N ASN A 575 6.22 13.49 2.64
CA ASN A 575 6.23 14.05 4.00
C ASN A 575 7.54 13.92 4.80
N VAL A 576 8.68 13.78 4.13
CA VAL A 576 10.00 13.84 4.78
C VAL A 576 10.43 15.27 5.09
N VAL A 577 11.24 15.45 6.13
CA VAL A 577 11.96 16.71 6.39
C VAL A 577 13.37 16.61 5.82
N PHE A 578 13.88 17.73 5.30
CA PHE A 578 15.21 17.81 4.70
C PHE A 578 15.82 19.19 4.97
N ASN A 579 17.15 19.25 5.00
CA ASN A 579 17.88 20.50 5.17
C ASN A 579 17.69 21.41 3.94
N PRO A 580 17.23 22.67 4.08
CA PRO A 580 16.92 23.54 2.94
C PRO A 580 18.17 23.97 2.13
N GLU A 581 19.35 23.93 2.74
CA GLU A 581 20.64 24.28 2.12
C GLU A 581 21.31 23.05 1.50
N THR A 582 21.57 21.99 2.29
CA THR A 582 22.29 20.79 1.81
C THR A 582 21.40 19.82 1.03
N ARG A 583 20.08 19.93 1.16
CA ARG A 583 19.04 19.04 0.59
C ARG A 583 19.06 17.61 1.12
N GLU A 584 19.89 17.32 2.12
CA GLU A 584 19.93 16.03 2.80
C GLU A 584 18.65 15.80 3.60
N VAL A 585 18.10 14.59 3.49
CA VAL A 585 16.88 14.17 4.18
C VAL A 585 17.23 13.72 5.59
N ASP A 586 16.49 14.21 6.58
CA ASP A 586 16.53 13.66 7.93
C ASP A 586 15.46 12.57 8.02
N TYR A 587 15.90 11.31 8.07
CA TYR A 587 15.02 10.14 8.16
C TYR A 587 14.56 9.85 9.59
N ASP A 588 15.15 10.47 10.61
CA ASP A 588 14.70 10.38 12.00
C ASP A 588 13.71 11.51 12.36
N ASP A 589 13.67 12.61 11.58
CA ASP A 589 12.68 13.68 11.75
C ASP A 589 11.26 13.25 11.31
N VAL A 590 10.39 13.10 12.31
CA VAL A 590 8.97 12.76 12.18
C VAL A 590 8.04 13.93 12.54
N THR A 591 8.52 15.18 12.54
CA THR A 591 7.74 16.37 12.94
C THR A 591 6.47 16.57 12.10
N LEU A 592 6.47 16.11 10.85
CA LEU A 592 5.30 16.08 9.98
C LEU A 592 4.45 14.82 10.19
N THR A 593 5.09 13.65 10.29
CA THR A 593 4.43 12.34 10.46
C THR A 593 5.44 11.23 10.74
N GLU A 594 5.02 10.18 11.45
CA GLU A 594 5.75 8.89 11.59
C GLU A 594 5.48 7.94 10.39
N ASN A 595 4.68 8.39 9.41
CA ASN A 595 4.41 7.71 8.15
C ASN A 595 5.09 8.42 6.97
N THR A 596 6.35 8.82 7.14
CA THR A 596 7.20 9.24 6.02
C THR A 596 7.42 8.07 5.05
N ARG A 597 7.45 8.36 3.74
CA ARG A 597 7.45 7.33 2.70
C ARG A 597 8.38 7.65 1.53
N CYS A 598 8.78 6.61 0.80
CA CYS A 598 9.34 6.72 -0.53
C CYS A 598 8.63 5.76 -1.50
N ALA A 599 8.21 6.26 -2.66
CA ALA A 599 7.70 5.46 -3.77
C ALA A 599 8.72 5.42 -4.92
N TYR A 600 9.15 4.23 -5.32
CA TYR A 600 10.14 4.04 -6.38
C TYR A 600 9.81 2.83 -7.27
N PRO A 601 10.21 2.85 -8.57
CA PRO A 601 10.06 1.71 -9.47
C PRO A 601 10.74 0.44 -8.94
N ILE A 602 10.17 -0.74 -9.20
CA ILE A 602 10.66 -2.00 -8.63
C ILE A 602 12.10 -2.31 -9.08
N GLU A 603 12.48 -1.85 -10.27
CA GLU A 603 13.81 -2.00 -10.87
C GLU A 603 14.90 -1.16 -10.18
N TYR A 604 14.55 -0.40 -9.13
CA TYR A 604 15.54 0.29 -8.29
C TYR A 604 16.09 -0.61 -7.18
N ILE A 605 15.43 -1.72 -6.86
CA ILE A 605 15.97 -2.78 -6.01
C ILE A 605 16.88 -3.68 -6.87
N PRO A 606 18.18 -3.87 -6.55
CA PRO A 606 19.07 -4.66 -7.39
C PRO A 606 18.71 -6.16 -7.47
N ASN A 607 18.25 -6.74 -6.37
CA ASN A 607 17.92 -8.17 -6.26
C ASN A 607 16.41 -8.42 -6.45
N VAL A 608 15.85 -7.94 -7.56
CA VAL A 608 14.43 -8.09 -7.93
C VAL A 608 14.25 -9.13 -9.04
N LYS A 609 13.16 -9.90 -8.98
CA LYS A 609 12.73 -10.77 -10.08
C LYS A 609 11.91 -9.95 -11.09
N ILE A 610 12.36 -9.87 -12.34
CA ILE A 610 11.64 -9.23 -13.44
C ILE A 610 11.44 -10.26 -14.57
N PRO A 611 10.21 -10.54 -15.03
CA PRO A 611 8.94 -10.02 -14.51
C PRO A 611 8.66 -10.45 -13.07
N CYS A 612 7.88 -9.66 -12.33
CA CYS A 612 7.57 -9.92 -10.91
C CYS A 612 6.47 -10.99 -10.73
N ILE A 613 6.70 -12.15 -11.33
CA ILE A 613 5.85 -13.35 -11.29
C ILE A 613 6.76 -14.56 -11.12
N SER A 614 6.37 -15.50 -10.26
CA SER A 614 6.98 -16.83 -10.15
C SER A 614 5.97 -17.89 -10.59
N ASP A 615 6.42 -18.81 -11.45
CA ASP A 615 5.70 -20.02 -11.84
C ASP A 615 5.86 -21.16 -10.82
N HIS A 616 6.40 -20.84 -9.64
CA HIS A 616 6.48 -21.74 -8.50
C HIS A 616 5.46 -21.34 -7.42
N HIS A 617 4.89 -22.33 -6.76
CA HIS A 617 4.02 -22.09 -5.62
C HIS A 617 4.84 -21.79 -4.35
N PRO A 618 4.33 -20.94 -3.43
CA PRO A 618 4.84 -20.78 -2.09
C PRO A 618 5.13 -22.11 -1.40
N LYS A 619 6.40 -22.31 -1.04
CA LYS A 619 6.83 -23.40 -0.16
C LYS A 619 6.65 -23.00 1.31
N ASN A 620 6.77 -21.70 1.60
CA ASN A 620 6.70 -21.15 2.96
C ASN A 620 5.74 -19.96 3.05
N LEU A 621 4.94 -19.93 4.11
CA LEU A 621 4.07 -18.81 4.48
C LEU A 621 4.40 -18.34 5.90
N ILE A 622 4.63 -17.05 6.07
CA ILE A 622 5.14 -16.49 7.31
C ILE A 622 4.21 -15.39 7.80
N LEU A 623 3.55 -15.62 8.93
CA LEU A 623 2.75 -14.64 9.64
C LEU A 623 3.65 -13.89 10.62
N LEU A 624 4.03 -12.65 10.31
CA LEU A 624 4.84 -11.80 11.19
C LEU A 624 3.95 -11.07 12.20
N THR A 625 4.21 -11.28 13.48
CA THR A 625 3.63 -10.50 14.58
C THR A 625 4.71 -9.74 15.33
N CYS A 626 4.35 -8.57 15.87
CA CYS A 626 5.17 -7.84 16.84
C CYS A 626 4.45 -7.89 18.19
N ASP A 627 4.66 -8.96 18.97
CA ASP A 627 4.02 -9.11 20.27
C ASP A 627 4.79 -8.32 21.35
N ALA A 628 4.21 -7.23 21.87
CA ALA A 628 4.78 -6.45 22.96
C ALA A 628 4.49 -7.03 24.36
N SER A 629 3.60 -8.04 24.46
CA SER A 629 3.35 -8.75 25.73
C SER A 629 4.45 -9.76 26.07
N GLY A 630 5.21 -10.23 25.07
CA GLY A 630 6.32 -11.16 25.25
C GLY A 630 5.92 -12.63 25.38
N ILE A 631 4.66 -12.94 25.08
CA ILE A 631 4.03 -14.25 25.26
C ILE A 631 4.18 -15.12 24.02
N LEU A 632 4.14 -14.57 22.80
CA LEU A 632 4.23 -15.40 21.61
C LEU A 632 5.68 -15.91 21.38
N PRO A 633 5.85 -17.19 21.03
CA PRO A 633 7.17 -17.78 20.77
C PRO A 633 7.87 -17.13 19.57
N PRO A 634 9.21 -17.15 19.49
CA PRO A 634 9.95 -16.59 18.36
C PRO A 634 9.52 -17.18 17.02
N VAL A 635 9.16 -18.48 17.01
CA VAL A 635 8.60 -19.18 15.87
C VAL A 635 7.63 -20.28 16.31
N SER A 636 6.59 -20.54 15.51
CA SER A 636 5.75 -21.73 15.60
C SER A 636 5.42 -22.25 14.21
N LYS A 637 5.31 -23.57 14.06
CA LYS A 637 4.71 -24.21 12.89
C LYS A 637 3.20 -24.30 13.07
N LEU A 638 2.44 -24.08 12.01
CA LEU A 638 0.98 -23.93 12.05
C LEU A 638 0.29 -25.01 11.19
N THR A 639 -0.83 -25.55 11.66
CA THR A 639 -1.76 -26.34 10.82
C THR A 639 -2.67 -25.40 10.01
N PRO A 640 -3.35 -25.85 8.94
CA PRO A 640 -4.25 -25.00 8.15
C PRO A 640 -5.34 -24.29 8.97
N GLU A 641 -5.83 -24.92 10.04
CA GLU A 641 -6.81 -24.37 10.98
C GLU A 641 -6.19 -23.25 11.83
N THR A 642 -5.01 -23.49 12.40
CA THR A 642 -4.27 -22.47 13.17
C THR A 642 -3.82 -21.31 12.28
N VAL A 643 -3.41 -21.56 11.03
CA VAL A 643 -3.17 -20.52 10.03
C VAL A 643 -4.42 -19.69 9.83
N SER A 644 -5.58 -20.32 9.58
CA SER A 644 -6.84 -19.61 9.37
C SER A 644 -7.20 -18.73 10.57
N TYR A 645 -7.07 -19.24 11.79
CA TYR A 645 -7.33 -18.49 13.01
C TYR A 645 -6.40 -17.28 13.18
N HIS A 646 -5.08 -17.48 13.02
CA HIS A 646 -4.09 -16.40 13.17
C HIS A 646 -4.13 -15.40 12.02
N PHE A 647 -4.47 -15.83 10.80
CA PHE A 647 -4.66 -14.97 9.62
C PHE A 647 -5.90 -14.09 9.79
N ILE A 648 -7.06 -14.65 10.18
CA ILE A 648 -8.28 -13.87 10.48
C ILE A 648 -8.08 -12.97 11.70
N SER A 649 -7.28 -13.38 12.68
CA SER A 649 -6.94 -12.53 13.82
C SER A 649 -6.05 -11.35 13.40
N GLY A 650 -5.01 -11.59 12.60
CA GLY A 650 -4.07 -10.58 12.12
C GLY A 650 -3.43 -9.79 13.27
N TYR A 651 -2.99 -10.50 14.31
CA TYR A 651 -2.52 -9.91 15.56
C TYR A 651 -1.11 -9.29 15.44
N THR A 652 -0.94 -8.11 16.03
CA THR A 652 0.33 -7.47 16.34
C THR A 652 0.13 -6.46 17.48
N SER A 653 1.19 -5.79 17.94
CA SER A 653 1.09 -4.61 18.80
C SER A 653 1.35 -3.33 18.02
N LYS A 654 0.62 -2.25 18.36
CA LYS A 654 1.06 -0.87 18.09
C LYS A 654 2.09 -0.49 19.14
N MET A 655 3.16 0.16 18.70
CA MET A 655 4.24 0.56 19.60
C MET A 655 3.93 1.93 20.23
N ALA A 656 4.35 2.12 21.48
CA ALA A 656 4.31 3.44 22.11
C ALA A 656 5.13 4.45 21.28
N GLY A 657 4.57 5.63 21.00
CA GLY A 657 5.20 6.61 20.11
C GLY A 657 5.33 6.16 18.65
N THR A 658 4.30 5.49 18.11
CA THR A 658 4.16 5.25 16.64
C THR A 658 2.77 5.60 16.10
N GLU A 659 1.90 6.14 16.96
CA GLU A 659 0.65 6.82 16.61
C GLU A 659 0.32 7.86 17.69
N GLN A 660 -0.32 8.97 17.30
CA GLN A 660 -0.71 10.05 18.21
C GLN A 660 -1.65 9.52 19.33
N GLY A 661 -1.21 9.65 20.59
CA GLY A 661 -1.98 9.23 21.77
C GLY A 661 -1.68 7.81 22.28
N VAL A 662 -0.80 7.04 21.63
CA VAL A 662 -0.39 5.71 22.11
C VAL A 662 0.85 5.84 23.01
N SER A 663 0.63 5.94 24.32
CA SER A 663 1.70 5.97 25.33
C SER A 663 2.19 4.58 25.76
N GLU A 664 1.39 3.54 25.55
CA GLU A 664 1.72 2.15 25.93
C GLU A 664 1.44 1.17 24.78
N PRO A 665 2.21 0.06 24.69
CA PRO A 665 2.07 -0.90 23.60
C PRO A 665 0.70 -1.57 23.61
N THR A 666 -0.06 -1.40 22.54
CA THR A 666 -1.47 -1.79 22.49
C THR A 666 -1.73 -2.90 21.47
N ALA A 667 -2.32 -4.00 21.94
CA ALA A 667 -2.75 -5.11 21.10
C ALA A 667 -3.67 -4.62 19.97
N THR A 668 -3.34 -5.00 18.74
CA THR A 668 -4.04 -4.60 17.51
C THR A 668 -4.31 -5.82 16.66
N PHE A 669 -5.53 -5.91 16.15
CA PHE A 669 -5.99 -6.99 15.31
C PHE A 669 -6.46 -6.39 13.99
N SER A 670 -6.00 -6.94 12.87
CA SER A 670 -6.34 -6.50 11.52
C SER A 670 -6.45 -7.72 10.63
N ALA A 671 -7.66 -8.24 10.48
CA ALA A 671 -7.96 -9.47 9.75
C ALA A 671 -7.23 -9.60 8.39
N CYS A 672 -6.79 -10.81 8.09
CA CYS A 672 -5.96 -11.16 6.92
C CYS A 672 -4.67 -10.33 6.79
N PHE A 673 -4.20 -9.75 7.90
CA PHE A 673 -3.17 -8.69 7.97
C PHE A 673 -3.45 -7.47 7.07
N GLY A 674 -4.69 -7.31 6.57
CA GLY A 674 -5.05 -6.36 5.50
C GLY A 674 -6.45 -5.76 5.63
N GLN A 675 -7.09 -5.88 6.81
CA GLN A 675 -8.50 -5.56 7.06
C GLN A 675 -9.06 -4.28 6.38
N PRO A 676 -8.37 -3.13 6.33
CA PRO A 676 -8.91 -1.93 5.66
C PRO A 676 -9.15 -2.08 4.15
N PHE A 677 -8.55 -3.08 3.52
CA PHE A 677 -8.55 -3.31 2.07
C PHE A 677 -9.45 -4.47 1.65
N LEU A 678 -9.84 -5.34 2.60
CA LEU A 678 -10.71 -6.48 2.32
C LEU A 678 -12.07 -6.01 1.81
N ALA A 679 -12.52 -6.56 0.68
CA ALA A 679 -13.85 -6.32 0.14
C ALA A 679 -14.86 -7.36 0.67
N LEU A 680 -14.44 -8.61 0.81
CA LEU A 680 -15.24 -9.76 1.21
C LEU A 680 -15.03 -10.12 2.69
N HIS A 681 -15.81 -11.07 3.21
CA HIS A 681 -15.66 -11.54 4.59
C HIS A 681 -14.29 -12.24 4.80
N PRO A 682 -13.55 -11.99 5.91
CA PRO A 682 -12.21 -12.55 6.12
C PRO A 682 -12.07 -14.06 5.92
N MET A 683 -13.11 -14.85 6.27
CA MET A 683 -13.10 -16.30 6.07
C MET A 683 -13.01 -16.71 4.58
N ARG A 684 -13.48 -15.89 3.63
CA ARG A 684 -13.34 -16.21 2.18
C ARG A 684 -11.87 -16.34 1.81
N TYR A 685 -11.05 -15.37 2.21
CA TYR A 685 -9.60 -15.38 1.96
C TYR A 685 -8.90 -16.47 2.79
N ALA A 686 -9.28 -16.66 4.05
CA ALA A 686 -8.68 -17.68 4.91
C ALA A 686 -8.93 -19.11 4.39
N LYS A 687 -10.14 -19.39 3.89
CA LYS A 687 -10.48 -20.67 3.24
C LYS A 687 -9.61 -20.92 2.02
N MET A 688 -9.55 -19.96 1.09
CA MET A 688 -8.71 -20.06 -0.11
C MET A 688 -7.22 -20.24 0.24
N LEU A 689 -6.75 -19.58 1.31
CA LEU A 689 -5.38 -19.73 1.81
C LEU A 689 -5.11 -21.15 2.33
N ALA A 690 -6.00 -21.69 3.16
CA ALA A 690 -5.89 -23.05 3.68
C ALA A 690 -5.94 -24.11 2.56
N GLU A 691 -6.85 -23.94 1.59
CA GLU A 691 -6.94 -24.79 0.39
C GLU A 691 -5.63 -24.77 -0.42
N LYS A 692 -5.04 -23.58 -0.64
CA LYS A 692 -3.76 -23.43 -1.33
C LYS A 692 -2.58 -24.06 -0.57
N ILE A 693 -2.51 -23.86 0.75
CA ILE A 693 -1.50 -24.48 1.61
C ILE A 693 -1.57 -26.01 1.49
N GLN A 694 -2.77 -26.59 1.60
CA GLN A 694 -2.98 -28.03 1.52
C GLN A 694 -2.70 -28.59 0.12
N GLN A 695 -3.17 -27.91 -0.93
CA GLN A 695 -2.98 -28.32 -2.33
C GLN A 695 -1.50 -28.40 -2.72
N HIS A 696 -0.68 -27.47 -2.23
CA HIS A 696 0.71 -27.31 -2.65
C HIS A 696 1.73 -27.80 -1.61
N GLY A 697 1.29 -28.33 -0.46
CA GLY A 697 2.16 -28.86 0.60
C GLY A 697 3.04 -27.79 1.25
N ALA A 698 2.54 -26.55 1.35
CA ALA A 698 3.31 -25.42 1.87
C ALA A 698 3.40 -25.45 3.39
N ASP A 699 4.58 -25.15 3.95
CA ASP A 699 4.74 -24.98 5.39
C ASP A 699 4.33 -23.57 5.82
N ALA A 700 3.62 -23.47 6.95
CA ALA A 700 3.14 -22.19 7.48
C ALA A 700 3.65 -21.93 8.90
N TRP A 701 4.01 -20.67 9.15
CA TRP A 701 4.83 -20.23 10.27
C TRP A 701 4.23 -18.98 10.93
N LEU A 702 4.24 -18.91 12.26
CA LEU A 702 4.05 -17.67 13.02
C LEU A 702 5.42 -17.24 13.56
N ILE A 703 5.87 -16.03 13.29
CA ILE A 703 7.16 -15.51 13.77
C ILE A 703 6.93 -14.25 14.61
N ASN A 704 7.43 -14.26 15.85
CA ASN A 704 7.39 -13.10 16.73
C ASN A 704 8.66 -12.23 16.56
N THR A 705 8.45 -11.04 15.98
CA THR A 705 9.44 -9.96 15.80
C THR A 705 9.37 -8.90 16.91
N GLY A 706 8.49 -9.11 17.89
CA GLY A 706 8.28 -8.28 19.08
C GLY A 706 9.20 -8.70 20.22
N TRP A 707 8.64 -8.85 21.42
CA TRP A 707 9.35 -9.05 22.68
C TRP A 707 9.35 -10.52 23.12
N THR A 708 10.27 -10.87 24.02
CA THR A 708 10.30 -12.19 24.69
C THR A 708 10.86 -12.07 26.12
N GLY A 709 10.49 -13.02 26.97
CA GLY A 709 10.95 -13.18 28.35
C GLY A 709 10.35 -12.20 29.38
N GLN A 710 9.82 -11.06 28.96
CA GLN A 710 8.94 -10.16 29.73
C GLN A 710 8.17 -9.28 28.72
N SER A 711 7.09 -8.62 29.16
CA SER A 711 6.45 -7.58 28.34
C SER A 711 7.38 -6.38 28.13
N GLN A 712 7.18 -5.60 27.07
CA GLN A 712 7.94 -4.37 26.85
C GLN A 712 7.83 -3.40 28.03
N SER A 713 6.62 -3.19 28.57
CA SER A 713 6.35 -2.28 29.69
C SER A 713 7.05 -2.69 30.99
N THR A 714 7.40 -3.97 31.14
CA THR A 714 8.10 -4.52 32.31
C THR A 714 9.60 -4.77 32.06
N GLY A 715 10.18 -4.22 31.00
CA GLY A 715 11.61 -4.33 30.71
C GLY A 715 12.02 -5.59 29.92
N GLY A 716 11.09 -6.19 29.19
CA GLY A 716 11.36 -7.20 28.19
C GLY A 716 12.28 -6.69 27.07
N LYS A 717 12.95 -7.63 26.39
CA LYS A 717 13.81 -7.32 25.25
C LYS A 717 13.13 -7.73 23.95
N ARG A 718 13.25 -6.89 22.92
CA ARG A 718 12.86 -7.25 21.55
C ARG A 718 13.68 -8.46 21.08
N CYS A 719 13.06 -9.39 20.38
CA CYS A 719 13.71 -10.52 19.73
C CYS A 719 14.85 -10.00 18.83
N PRO A 720 16.11 -10.41 19.06
CA PRO A 720 17.23 -9.95 18.26
C PRO A 720 17.06 -10.34 16.78
N LEU A 721 17.18 -9.37 15.87
CA LEU A 721 17.02 -9.58 14.42
C LEU A 721 17.91 -10.71 13.88
N LYS A 722 19.10 -10.93 14.48
CA LYS A 722 19.97 -12.06 14.13
C LYS A 722 19.32 -13.44 14.34
N TYR A 723 18.45 -13.60 15.34
CA TYR A 723 17.73 -14.84 15.58
C TYR A 723 16.52 -14.95 14.66
N THR A 724 15.83 -13.85 14.37
CA THR A 724 14.78 -13.83 13.33
C THR A 724 15.33 -14.23 11.97
N ARG A 725 16.51 -13.73 11.57
CA ARG A 725 17.18 -14.16 10.33
C ARG A 725 17.58 -15.65 10.38
N ALA A 726 18.20 -16.13 11.47
CA ALA A 726 18.53 -17.55 11.61
C ALA A 726 17.29 -18.49 11.54
N ILE A 727 16.14 -18.06 12.08
CA ILE A 727 14.86 -18.77 11.93
C ILE A 727 14.44 -18.82 10.46
N LEU A 728 14.53 -17.71 9.73
CA LEU A 728 14.22 -17.67 8.29
C LEU A 728 15.17 -18.54 7.47
N ASP A 729 16.47 -18.53 7.79
CA ASP A 729 17.47 -19.36 7.12
C ASP A 729 17.13 -20.86 7.29
N ALA A 730 16.75 -21.28 8.50
CA ALA A 730 16.32 -22.65 8.81
C ALA A 730 14.95 -23.03 8.19
N ILE A 731 14.06 -22.06 7.98
CA ILE A 731 12.79 -22.24 7.23
C ILE A 731 13.08 -22.42 5.73
N HIS A 732 13.96 -21.61 5.16
CA HIS A 732 14.31 -21.67 3.73
C HIS A 732 15.15 -22.92 3.40
N SER A 733 16.07 -23.34 4.26
CA SER A 733 16.79 -24.61 4.09
C SER A 733 15.88 -25.83 4.27
N GLY A 734 14.78 -25.68 5.01
CA GLY A 734 13.85 -26.75 5.35
C GLY A 734 14.26 -27.55 6.59
N GLU A 735 15.39 -27.24 7.23
CA GLU A 735 15.83 -27.86 8.47
C GLU A 735 14.79 -27.70 9.59
N LEU A 736 14.20 -26.50 9.73
CA LEU A 736 13.21 -26.24 10.77
C LEU A 736 11.95 -27.10 10.61
N ALA A 737 11.61 -27.50 9.37
CA ALA A 737 10.46 -28.37 9.13
C ALA A 737 10.65 -29.81 9.64
N GLN A 738 11.89 -30.22 9.94
CA GLN A 738 12.27 -31.59 10.31
C GLN A 738 12.67 -31.77 11.79
N VAL A 739 12.68 -30.70 12.60
CA VAL A 739 13.01 -30.80 14.04
C VAL A 739 11.85 -31.37 14.85
N GLU A 740 12.13 -31.79 16.10
CA GLU A 740 11.06 -32.11 17.05
C GLU A 740 10.32 -30.85 17.50
N TYR A 741 9.00 -30.97 17.63
CA TYR A 741 8.11 -29.93 18.15
C TYR A 741 7.47 -30.32 19.48
N GLU A 742 7.08 -29.33 20.27
CA GLU A 742 6.24 -29.48 21.44
C GLU A 742 5.01 -28.55 21.37
N ASN A 743 3.94 -28.91 22.08
CA ASN A 743 2.73 -28.10 22.14
C ASN A 743 2.88 -26.98 23.17
N TYR A 744 2.78 -25.74 22.71
CA TYR A 744 2.74 -24.56 23.55
C TYR A 744 1.30 -24.34 24.07
N PRO A 745 1.07 -24.49 25.39
CA PRO A 745 -0.27 -24.46 25.96
C PRO A 745 -0.89 -23.06 25.90
N ILE A 746 -2.18 -22.98 26.18
CA ILE A 746 -3.06 -21.81 26.01
C ILE A 746 -3.25 -21.46 24.53
N PHE A 747 -2.20 -21.29 23.73
CA PHE A 747 -2.32 -20.88 22.32
C PHE A 747 -2.41 -22.03 21.32
N ASN A 748 -2.19 -23.28 21.75
CA ASN A 748 -2.17 -24.49 20.89
C ASN A 748 -1.21 -24.35 19.70
N LEU A 749 -0.06 -23.70 19.93
CA LEU A 749 0.97 -23.49 18.91
C LEU A 749 2.01 -24.61 18.96
N SER A 750 2.49 -25.06 17.79
CA SER A 750 3.59 -26.03 17.72
C SER A 750 4.93 -25.29 17.70
N ILE A 751 5.70 -25.36 18.79
CA ILE A 751 7.01 -24.70 18.91
C ILE A 751 8.15 -25.71 18.71
N PRO A 752 9.23 -25.35 18.00
CA PRO A 752 10.37 -26.25 17.80
C PRO A 752 11.20 -26.35 19.09
N LYS A 753 11.71 -27.54 19.40
CA LYS A 753 12.63 -27.75 20.53
C LYS A 753 14.03 -27.20 20.27
N SER A 754 14.43 -27.10 19.00
CA SER A 754 15.73 -26.56 18.58
C SER A 754 15.60 -25.85 17.23
N CYS A 755 16.51 -24.89 16.98
CA CYS A 755 16.60 -24.17 15.72
C CYS A 755 18.07 -23.76 15.48
N PRO A 756 18.67 -24.06 14.32
CA PRO A 756 20.04 -23.64 14.00
C PRO A 756 20.26 -22.13 14.23
N GLY A 757 21.38 -21.77 14.85
CA GLY A 757 21.74 -20.37 15.14
C GLY A 757 20.94 -19.67 16.26
N VAL A 758 19.98 -20.35 16.89
CA VAL A 758 19.09 -19.80 17.93
C VAL A 758 19.26 -20.56 19.26
N PRO A 759 19.44 -19.88 20.41
CA PRO A 759 19.50 -20.56 21.70
C PRO A 759 18.18 -21.24 22.05
N GLU A 760 18.20 -22.54 22.34
CA GLU A 760 17.00 -23.35 22.65
C GLU A 760 16.13 -22.72 23.74
N ALA A 761 16.75 -22.17 24.79
CA ALA A 761 16.06 -21.52 25.90
C ALA A 761 15.09 -20.39 25.47
N ILE A 762 15.34 -19.68 24.36
CA ILE A 762 14.43 -18.60 23.92
C ILE A 762 13.27 -19.08 23.05
N LEU A 763 13.28 -20.32 22.57
CA LEU A 763 12.22 -20.87 21.70
C LEU A 763 10.90 -21.07 22.46
N ASN A 764 10.98 -21.35 23.76
CA ASN A 764 9.83 -21.41 24.66
C ASN A 764 9.84 -20.18 25.60
N PRO A 765 9.00 -19.14 25.38
CA PRO A 765 9.02 -17.89 26.15
C PRO A 765 8.85 -18.06 27.66
N ARG A 766 8.17 -19.13 28.10
CA ARG A 766 7.97 -19.45 29.52
C ARG A 766 9.30 -19.74 30.20
N GLY A 767 10.21 -20.47 29.53
CA GLY A 767 11.51 -20.86 30.08
C GLY A 767 12.50 -19.69 30.27
N VAL A 768 12.24 -18.55 29.62
CA VAL A 768 13.02 -17.30 29.76
C VAL A 768 12.22 -16.18 30.42
N TRP A 769 11.06 -16.49 31.00
CA TRP A 769 10.28 -15.50 31.72
C TRP A 769 10.99 -15.09 33.02
N LYS A 770 11.25 -13.79 33.22
CA LYS A 770 12.05 -13.33 34.38
C LYS A 770 11.24 -13.13 35.67
N SER A 771 9.93 -13.03 35.57
CA SER A 771 9.03 -12.86 36.73
C SER A 771 8.57 -14.24 37.24
N SER A 772 7.50 -14.32 38.04
CA SER A 772 6.94 -15.62 38.46
C SER A 772 6.26 -16.36 37.31
N ASP A 773 6.04 -17.66 37.47
CA ASP A 773 5.26 -18.48 36.53
C ASP A 773 3.78 -18.06 36.53
N GLU A 774 3.28 -17.63 37.69
CA GLU A 774 1.96 -17.03 37.87
C GLU A 774 1.80 -15.74 37.05
N ASP A 775 2.77 -14.82 37.10
CA ASP A 775 2.75 -13.58 36.29
C ASP A 775 2.72 -13.87 34.78
N TYR A 776 3.47 -14.90 34.36
CA TYR A 776 3.47 -15.37 32.98
C TYR A 776 2.10 -15.93 32.59
N LEU A 777 1.50 -16.79 33.42
CA LEU A 777 0.19 -17.39 33.16
C LEU A 777 -0.93 -16.34 33.13
N GLU A 778 -0.90 -15.34 34.01
CA GLU A 778 -1.84 -14.21 33.97
C GLU A 778 -1.69 -13.43 32.65
N SER A 779 -0.45 -13.09 32.28
CA SER A 779 -0.15 -12.36 31.04
C SER A 779 -0.57 -13.14 29.78
N ALA A 780 -0.34 -14.46 29.76
CA ALA A 780 -0.73 -15.35 28.68
C ALA A 780 -2.26 -15.43 28.54
N LYS A 781 -2.98 -15.59 29.66
CA LYS A 781 -4.46 -15.57 29.68
C LYS A 781 -5.02 -14.23 29.25
N ALA A 782 -4.43 -13.12 29.69
CA ALA A 782 -4.84 -11.77 29.29
C ALA A 782 -4.69 -11.53 27.77
N LEU A 783 -3.67 -12.11 27.12
CA LEU A 783 -3.55 -12.09 25.66
C LEU A 783 -4.57 -13.05 25.00
N ALA A 784 -4.74 -14.27 25.52
CA ALA A 784 -5.71 -15.23 24.99
C ALA A 784 -7.15 -14.69 24.98
N ILE A 785 -7.58 -13.99 26.04
CA ILE A 785 -8.88 -13.30 26.11
C ILE A 785 -9.00 -12.28 24.97
N LYS A 786 -7.96 -11.48 24.69
CA LYS A 786 -7.98 -10.48 23.61
C LYS A 786 -8.15 -11.13 22.23
N PHE A 787 -7.52 -12.29 22.00
CA PHE A 787 -7.73 -13.09 20.78
C PHE A 787 -9.18 -13.58 20.67
N GLN A 788 -9.71 -14.22 21.72
CA GLN A 788 -11.10 -14.71 21.74
C GLN A 788 -12.12 -13.58 21.53
N GLU A 789 -12.00 -12.47 22.28
CA GLU A 789 -12.87 -11.28 22.13
C GLU A 789 -12.81 -10.67 20.73
N ASN A 790 -11.63 -10.64 20.10
CA ASN A 790 -11.51 -10.17 18.72
C ASN A 790 -12.17 -11.14 17.72
N PHE A 791 -12.01 -12.45 17.91
CA PHE A 791 -12.50 -13.46 16.96
C PHE A 791 -14.03 -13.56 16.92
N LYS A 792 -14.73 -13.14 17.98
CA LYS A 792 -16.21 -13.05 18.03
C LYS A 792 -16.84 -12.25 16.88
N LYS A 793 -16.07 -11.38 16.21
CA LYS A 793 -16.53 -10.57 15.06
C LYS A 793 -16.64 -11.35 13.74
N TYR A 794 -16.00 -12.53 13.67
CA TYR A 794 -15.84 -13.31 12.44
C TYR A 794 -16.41 -14.73 12.55
N GLN A 795 -16.65 -15.19 13.78
CA GLN A 795 -17.05 -16.56 14.11
C GLN A 795 -18.29 -17.06 13.35
N ASP A 796 -19.24 -16.18 13.03
CA ASP A 796 -20.49 -16.50 12.31
C ASP A 796 -20.23 -17.07 10.90
N GLY A 797 -19.07 -16.75 10.30
CA GLY A 797 -18.63 -17.31 9.02
C GLY A 797 -17.58 -18.42 9.13
N CYS A 798 -17.09 -18.75 10.34
CA CYS A 798 -15.97 -19.68 10.55
C CYS A 798 -16.43 -21.12 10.82
N THR A 799 -15.59 -22.10 10.49
CA THR A 799 -15.85 -23.50 10.86
C THR A 799 -15.49 -23.76 12.34
N LYS A 800 -16.00 -24.86 12.91
CA LYS A 800 -15.75 -25.23 14.31
C LYS A 800 -14.27 -25.51 14.58
N GLU A 801 -13.58 -26.06 13.59
CA GLU A 801 -12.17 -26.45 13.63
C GLU A 801 -11.29 -25.19 13.69
N VAL A 802 -11.59 -24.17 12.88
CA VAL A 802 -10.90 -22.86 12.94
C VAL A 802 -11.14 -22.18 14.29
N ILE A 803 -12.35 -22.24 14.85
CA ILE A 803 -12.65 -21.67 16.18
C ILE A 803 -11.89 -22.43 17.28
N ALA A 804 -11.82 -23.76 17.21
CA ALA A 804 -11.11 -24.61 18.17
C ALA A 804 -9.57 -24.48 18.10
N ALA A 805 -9.03 -24.11 16.93
CA ALA A 805 -7.61 -23.82 16.74
C ALA A 805 -7.15 -22.50 17.43
N GLY A 806 -8.08 -21.70 17.95
CA GLY A 806 -7.78 -20.53 18.76
C GLY A 806 -7.39 -20.86 20.22
N PRO A 807 -6.96 -19.86 21.00
CA PRO A 807 -6.53 -20.06 22.38
C PRO A 807 -7.60 -20.63 23.32
N GLN A 808 -7.18 -21.47 24.26
CA GLN A 808 -8.00 -22.14 25.29
C GLN A 808 -7.46 -21.78 26.68
N ILE A 809 -8.32 -21.41 27.64
CA ILE A 809 -7.94 -20.72 28.91
C ILE A 809 -8.16 -21.60 30.15
#